data_AF-A0A9W4UBX9-F1
#
_entry.id   AF-A0A9W4UBX9-F1
#
_cell.length_a   1.000
_cell.length_b   1.000
_cell.length_c   1.000
_cell.angle_alpha   90.00
_cell.angle_beta   90.00
_cell.angle_gamma   90.00
#
_symmetry.space_group_name_H-M   'P 1'
#
loop_
_entity.id
_entity.type
_entity.pdbx_description
1 polymer ?
#
loop_
_entity_poly.entity_id
_entity_poly.type
_entity_poly.pdbx_seq_one_letter_code
_entity_poly.pdbx_strand_id
1 'polypeptide(L)'
;MKNLLPNFSASKRGNRIVKGGASPKKPLDDVDFVASARKTPQNTRYEVHNHPKLPVADSMSRPQIEDDGKYTHSSFTGSSTALVKQSTSASDEEKIPVDQIIESSAIKMSANNNEGPVGLSNDFMLAGDRNESNVEFHVHSTDAKPVADAISSKITEAAQKFPALSLIPRDNPEAAIEHVLEGYAALDRACNQLYSTNRDLEASSTVAGASLMRREMRELRTKLAAYERSYSKLSDERNQLIKENRKIENGYESNIARMKSQHASEIEKLEAKISKTKKKRAEAKLWFNTELGKIRGSHQREIGNLEKEHEKTLSQARDLRIADLRDQDEDHTKKLSALRFAHENETAMLRRTIEVTKHEYGKRILDEKATHEAQLQESQEQIEKAKKTVEDERVKMRAESEDILKDNENLKGALVRREHIRGLTDPQLGARFKKIAGQVEHISRLTWDSEKESSWPFPEHVLQQIYPENPRKLRQQIVQNTLWQILFERIFSTPFKVVGTQGKHLDEEWMREFCADFPSSISEGWPPATPESEKKRYETAKKFLEAFQAGENASQQDIARNKRLEESLMLISEDIAGAIRRISSVEAHIERNLLDLVKLCGQLWLEVCSQRYRVNMVLPTDAQDLLIAPFEGIGKLKLVIKPELRRTGNSQGLELSKEEVISGWKGVHVEHTTNI
;
A
#
# COMPACT_ATOMS: atom_id res chain seq x y z
N MET A 1 58.74 -64.86 36.83
CA MET A 1 59.03 -66.27 36.45
C MET A 1 58.55 -66.52 35.02
N LYS A 2 59.00 -67.64 34.42
CA LYS A 2 58.54 -68.33 33.20
C LYS A 2 57.08 -68.00 32.80
N ASN A 3 56.82 -67.54 31.57
CA ASN A 3 56.53 -68.34 30.35
C ASN A 3 55.33 -69.29 30.47
N LEU A 4 54.31 -69.14 29.60
CA LEU A 4 53.97 -70.11 28.54
C LEU A 4 52.73 -69.69 27.70
N LEU A 5 52.76 -69.98 26.40
CA LEU A 5 51.60 -70.14 25.49
C LEU A 5 51.27 -71.64 25.39
N PRO A 6 50.06 -72.07 24.93
CA PRO A 6 49.93 -72.39 23.50
C PRO A 6 48.52 -72.24 22.84
N ASN A 7 48.54 -71.94 21.53
CA ASN A 7 47.80 -72.54 20.38
C ASN A 7 46.52 -73.39 20.63
N PHE A 8 45.48 -73.37 19.77
CA PHE A 8 45.52 -74.02 18.44
C PHE A 8 44.33 -73.69 17.49
N SER A 9 44.63 -73.46 16.18
CA SER A 9 43.88 -73.83 14.94
C SER A 9 42.39 -73.45 14.72
N ALA A 10 41.82 -73.32 13.51
CA ALA A 10 42.26 -73.20 12.09
C ALA A 10 41.02 -72.66 11.28
N SER A 11 41.05 -72.19 10.02
CA SER A 11 41.52 -72.88 8.80
C SER A 11 41.35 -72.01 7.51
N LYS A 12 42.27 -72.18 6.53
CA LYS A 12 42.12 -72.23 5.03
C LYS A 12 40.88 -71.55 4.37
N ARG A 13 40.94 -70.80 3.26
CA ARG A 13 41.92 -70.39 2.19
C ARG A 13 41.41 -69.06 1.57
N GLY A 14 42.14 -68.24 0.80
CA GLY A 14 43.55 -68.23 0.38
C GLY A 14 43.76 -67.88 -1.11
N ASN A 15 44.82 -67.11 -1.44
CA ASN A 15 45.38 -66.79 -2.78
C ASN A 15 44.60 -65.82 -3.70
N ARG A 16 45.21 -64.97 -4.56
CA ARG A 16 46.64 -64.59 -4.85
C ARG A 16 46.66 -63.15 -5.46
N ILE A 17 47.58 -62.22 -5.14
CA ILE A 17 48.97 -62.00 -5.66
C ILE A 17 48.98 -61.65 -7.18
N VAL A 18 49.68 -60.63 -7.71
CA VAL A 18 51.08 -60.14 -7.49
C VAL A 18 51.29 -58.61 -7.69
N LYS A 19 52.34 -58.06 -7.04
CA LYS A 19 53.35 -57.00 -7.41
C LYS A 19 52.98 -55.87 -8.41
N GLY A 20 53.53 -54.66 -8.34
CA GLY A 20 54.60 -54.03 -7.53
C GLY A 20 55.12 -52.76 -8.27
N GLY A 21 55.99 -51.88 -7.77
CA GLY A 21 56.65 -51.77 -6.46
C GLY A 21 58.07 -51.18 -6.59
N ALA A 22 58.26 -49.87 -6.35
CA ALA A 22 59.56 -49.20 -6.20
C ALA A 22 59.45 -47.80 -5.55
N SER A 23 60.47 -47.42 -4.77
CA SER A 23 60.74 -46.08 -4.20
C SER A 23 62.23 -45.75 -4.48
N PRO A 24 62.89 -44.72 -3.90
CA PRO A 24 62.44 -43.44 -3.30
C PRO A 24 63.24 -42.21 -3.84
N LYS A 25 62.98 -40.97 -3.34
CA LYS A 25 63.99 -39.99 -2.82
C LYS A 25 63.38 -38.59 -2.52
N LYS A 26 64.09 -37.82 -1.68
CA LYS A 26 64.06 -36.34 -1.48
C LYS A 26 65.53 -35.83 -1.65
N PRO A 27 65.94 -34.58 -1.29
CA PRO A 27 65.26 -33.28 -1.06
C PRO A 27 66.02 -32.09 -1.77
N LEU A 28 65.89 -30.86 -1.24
CA LEU A 28 66.73 -29.63 -1.37
C LEU A 28 66.44 -28.55 -2.45
N ASP A 29 66.06 -27.36 -1.94
CA ASP A 29 66.70 -26.02 -2.00
C ASP A 29 66.84 -25.16 -3.29
N ASP A 30 66.23 -23.97 -3.20
CA ASP A 30 66.67 -22.58 -3.46
C ASP A 30 67.23 -22.02 -4.81
N VAL A 31 66.53 -20.95 -5.25
CA VAL A 31 67.00 -19.61 -5.71
C VAL A 31 67.99 -19.50 -6.90
N ASP A 32 67.58 -18.83 -8.01
CA ASP A 32 68.22 -17.55 -8.42
C ASP A 32 67.54 -16.65 -9.52
N PHE A 33 67.85 -15.35 -9.42
CA PHE A 33 67.97 -14.21 -10.38
C PHE A 33 67.12 -13.93 -11.67
N VAL A 34 66.49 -12.73 -11.66
CA VAL A 34 66.65 -11.56 -12.59
C VAL A 34 66.07 -11.50 -14.04
N ALA A 35 64.87 -10.89 -14.13
CA ALA A 35 64.52 -9.58 -14.75
C ALA A 35 64.39 -9.26 -16.29
N SER A 36 63.51 -8.25 -16.53
CA SER A 36 63.63 -7.11 -17.48
C SER A 36 62.81 -7.01 -18.79
N ALA A 37 61.65 -6.31 -18.65
CA ALA A 37 61.31 -5.02 -19.32
C ALA A 37 60.60 -4.96 -20.70
N ARG A 38 59.48 -4.18 -20.76
CA ARG A 38 59.45 -2.82 -21.40
C ARG A 38 58.07 -2.08 -21.37
N LYS A 39 58.15 -0.76 -21.12
CA LYS A 39 57.34 0.38 -21.63
C LYS A 39 55.84 0.59 -21.25
N THR A 40 55.63 1.71 -20.54
CA THR A 40 54.50 2.69 -20.61
C THR A 40 54.84 3.78 -21.68
N PRO A 41 54.20 4.99 -21.87
CA PRO A 41 53.16 5.70 -21.07
C PRO A 41 52.09 6.55 -21.85
N GLN A 42 51.43 7.48 -21.14
CA GLN A 42 50.51 8.62 -21.50
C GLN A 42 49.05 8.43 -20.98
N ASN A 43 48.40 9.30 -20.17
CA ASN A 43 48.47 10.75 -19.82
C ASN A 43 47.91 11.67 -20.93
N THR A 44 46.77 12.37 -20.81
CA THR A 44 46.47 13.58 -19.97
C THR A 44 44.94 13.91 -19.97
N ARG A 45 44.29 14.36 -18.87
CA ARG A 45 44.03 15.77 -18.40
C ARG A 45 43.01 16.60 -19.21
N TYR A 46 41.94 17.13 -18.58
CA TYR A 46 41.56 18.58 -18.54
C TYR A 46 40.32 18.85 -17.64
N GLU A 47 40.19 20.10 -17.16
CA GLU A 47 39.14 20.62 -16.26
C GLU A 47 38.45 21.88 -16.86
N VAL A 48 37.58 22.52 -16.08
CA VAL A 48 37.21 23.97 -16.06
C VAL A 48 35.80 24.37 -16.58
N HIS A 49 35.06 25.02 -15.65
CA HIS A 49 33.92 25.97 -15.70
C HIS A 49 33.05 26.18 -16.96
N ASN A 50 31.72 26.34 -16.76
CA ASN A 50 31.12 27.70 -16.60
C ASN A 50 29.64 27.73 -16.17
N HIS A 51 29.32 28.70 -15.30
CA HIS A 51 27.99 29.31 -15.09
C HIS A 51 27.76 30.40 -16.16
N PRO A 52 26.53 30.87 -16.53
CA PRO A 52 25.77 31.79 -15.64
C PRO A 52 24.24 32.01 -15.87
N LYS A 53 23.68 32.90 -15.03
CA LYS A 53 22.48 33.80 -15.17
C LYS A 53 21.14 33.45 -14.48
N LEU A 54 20.51 34.54 -14.03
CA LEU A 54 19.20 34.71 -13.35
C LEU A 54 18.10 35.09 -14.39
N PRO A 55 16.80 35.12 -14.02
CA PRO A 55 16.15 36.28 -13.35
C PRO A 55 15.60 35.92 -11.94
N VAL A 56 15.38 36.76 -10.91
CA VAL A 56 14.99 38.18 -10.69
C VAL A 56 13.50 38.38 -10.35
N ALA A 57 13.24 38.87 -9.12
CA ALA A 57 11.98 39.48 -8.59
C ALA A 57 10.72 38.57 -8.53
N ASP A 58 9.69 38.73 -7.68
CA ASP A 58 9.39 39.61 -6.52
C ASP A 58 8.19 38.96 -5.73
N SER A 59 7.58 39.41 -4.62
CA SER A 59 7.73 40.57 -3.70
C SER A 59 7.07 40.30 -2.32
N MET A 60 7.32 41.18 -1.34
CA MET A 60 6.47 41.58 -0.19
C MET A 60 5.61 40.53 0.57
N SER A 61 5.82 40.41 1.89
CA SER A 61 4.92 41.05 2.89
C SER A 61 5.40 40.88 4.34
N ARG A 62 5.07 41.87 5.18
CA ARG A 62 5.21 41.87 6.65
C ARG A 62 3.79 41.78 7.25
N PRO A 63 3.64 41.45 8.54
CA PRO A 63 3.39 42.56 9.48
C PRO A 63 4.04 42.41 10.86
N GLN A 64 4.10 43.52 11.59
CA GLN A 64 4.20 43.55 13.06
C GLN A 64 2.78 43.63 13.65
N ILE A 65 2.59 43.15 14.88
CA ILE A 65 1.54 43.64 15.79
C ILE A 65 2.20 43.89 17.15
N GLU A 66 1.79 44.97 17.80
CA GLU A 66 2.27 45.47 19.10
C GLU A 66 1.41 44.84 20.22
N ASP A 67 2.02 44.36 21.30
CA ASP A 67 2.19 45.04 22.60
C ASP A 67 0.90 45.17 23.43
N ASP A 68 0.91 44.57 24.64
CA ASP A 68 0.22 45.07 25.85
C ASP A 68 0.65 44.20 27.05
N GLY A 69 1.11 44.83 28.14
CA GLY A 69 1.52 44.13 29.37
C GLY A 69 0.62 44.42 30.57
N LYS A 70 0.60 43.55 31.60
CA LYS A 70 0.06 43.89 32.93
C LYS A 70 0.68 43.11 34.08
N TYR A 71 0.85 43.81 35.20
CA TYR A 71 1.32 43.33 36.50
C TYR A 71 0.20 42.69 37.33
N THR A 72 0.57 41.80 38.24
CA THR A 72 0.06 41.75 39.64
C THR A 72 1.17 41.31 40.61
N HIS A 73 0.96 41.49 41.91
CA HIS A 73 1.97 41.41 42.98
C HIS A 73 1.55 40.45 44.13
N SER A 74 2.50 40.17 45.04
CA SER A 74 2.31 39.68 46.43
C SER A 74 1.92 38.19 46.58
N SER A 75 2.10 37.51 47.73
CA SER A 75 2.92 37.70 48.97
C SER A 75 2.86 36.36 49.73
N PHE A 76 3.95 35.71 50.16
CA PHE A 76 4.87 36.00 51.28
C PHE A 76 4.24 36.12 52.70
N THR A 77 4.02 34.97 53.33
CA THR A 77 4.18 34.61 54.77
C THR A 77 4.37 33.07 54.80
N GLY A 78 5.00 32.37 55.76
CA GLY A 78 5.49 32.69 57.11
C GLY A 78 4.49 32.23 58.18
N SER A 79 4.81 31.45 59.24
CA SER A 79 6.01 30.69 59.65
C SER A 79 5.62 29.73 60.79
N SER A 80 6.49 28.77 61.18
CA SER A 80 6.47 28.01 62.45
C SER A 80 5.33 26.95 62.57
N THR A 81 5.40 25.84 63.33
CA THR A 81 6.39 25.23 64.27
C THR A 81 6.11 23.68 64.29
N ALA A 82 6.77 22.74 64.98
CA ALA A 82 7.80 22.69 66.04
C ALA A 82 8.50 21.28 66.09
N LEU A 83 9.57 21.18 66.90
CA LEU A 83 10.19 20.01 67.58
C LEU A 83 10.05 18.58 66.99
N VAL A 84 11.13 17.81 66.72
CA VAL A 84 12.31 17.37 67.52
C VAL A 84 12.07 16.18 68.47
N LYS A 85 12.59 15.01 68.05
CA LYS A 85 13.37 13.96 68.78
C LYS A 85 13.88 12.96 67.70
N GLN A 86 15.16 12.60 67.61
CA GLN A 86 15.93 11.66 68.47
C GLN A 86 15.29 10.26 68.59
N SER A 87 16.00 9.13 68.51
CA SER A 87 17.39 8.76 68.11
C SER A 87 17.45 7.20 68.09
N THR A 88 18.66 6.60 67.91
CA THR A 88 18.98 5.15 68.14
C THR A 88 18.28 4.14 67.18
N SER A 89 18.98 3.33 66.36
CA SER A 89 19.87 2.17 66.65
C SER A 89 19.12 0.99 67.31
N ALA A 90 19.38 -0.29 67.00
CA ALA A 90 20.11 -1.02 65.95
C ALA A 90 19.77 -2.52 66.12
N SER A 91 20.26 -3.42 65.24
CA SER A 91 20.17 -4.89 65.41
C SER A 91 18.73 -5.48 65.40
N ASP A 92 18.49 -6.79 65.21
CA ASP A 92 19.28 -7.86 64.58
C ASP A 92 18.31 -8.92 64.00
N GLU A 93 18.83 -10.03 63.46
CA GLU A 93 18.06 -11.20 63.02
C GLU A 93 17.24 -11.84 64.14
N GLU A 94 16.04 -12.38 63.84
CA GLU A 94 15.81 -13.82 64.09
C GLU A 94 14.58 -14.41 63.35
N LYS A 95 14.44 -15.73 63.48
CA LYS A 95 13.30 -16.60 63.06
C LYS A 95 12.30 -16.67 64.26
N ILE A 96 11.23 -17.48 64.37
CA ILE A 96 10.80 -18.71 63.69
C ILE A 96 9.24 -18.65 63.42
N PRO A 97 8.33 -19.64 63.66
CA PRO A 97 7.16 -19.83 62.79
C PRO A 97 5.82 -19.40 63.43
N VAL A 98 4.69 -19.70 62.77
CA VAL A 98 3.52 -20.36 63.39
C VAL A 98 2.54 -20.86 62.30
N ASP A 99 1.93 -22.03 62.52
CA ASP A 99 0.84 -22.60 61.70
C ASP A 99 -0.55 -22.08 62.11
N GLN A 100 -1.60 -22.46 61.36
CA GLN A 100 -3.04 -22.35 61.74
C GLN A 100 -3.60 -20.90 61.78
N ILE A 101 -4.73 -20.57 61.14
CA ILE A 101 -5.99 -21.30 61.02
C ILE A 101 -6.77 -20.95 59.72
N ILE A 102 -7.44 -21.97 59.16
CA ILE A 102 -8.79 -22.00 58.53
C ILE A 102 -9.46 -20.60 58.32
N GLU A 103 -9.86 -20.19 57.10
CA GLU A 103 -11.14 -20.63 56.51
C GLU A 103 -11.37 -20.32 55.01
N SER A 104 -12.32 -21.07 54.43
CA SER A 104 -13.23 -20.65 53.35
C SER A 104 -12.63 -20.11 52.03
N SER A 105 -12.24 -21.03 51.15
CA SER A 105 -12.13 -20.77 49.70
C SER A 105 -12.68 -21.95 48.89
N ALA A 106 -14.00 -21.96 48.72
CA ALA A 106 -14.70 -23.00 47.96
C ALA A 106 -14.98 -22.54 46.52
N ILE A 107 -14.21 -23.06 45.57
CA ILE A 107 -14.65 -23.46 44.22
C ILE A 107 -13.85 -24.72 43.91
N LYS A 108 -14.48 -25.89 44.07
CA LYS A 108 -13.92 -27.16 43.62
C LYS A 108 -14.49 -27.53 42.26
N MET A 109 -13.63 -28.15 41.47
CA MET A 109 -13.86 -28.71 40.15
C MET A 109 -15.23 -29.42 40.06
N SER A 110 -16.09 -28.96 39.14
CA SER A 110 -17.30 -29.70 38.79
C SER A 110 -16.92 -30.96 38.01
N ALA A 111 -17.44 -32.11 38.40
CA ALA A 111 -17.30 -33.34 37.64
C ALA A 111 -18.43 -33.45 36.61
N ASN A 112 -18.09 -33.46 35.32
CA ASN A 112 -19.03 -33.81 34.26
C ASN A 112 -18.90 -35.31 33.93
N ASN A 113 -19.87 -36.09 34.40
CA ASN A 113 -20.14 -37.47 33.99
C ASN A 113 -21.64 -37.58 33.68
N ASN A 114 -21.99 -38.33 32.64
CA ASN A 114 -23.36 -38.60 32.17
C ASN A 114 -24.09 -37.33 31.63
N GLU A 115 -25.03 -37.41 30.68
CA GLU A 115 -25.64 -38.56 29.98
C GLU A 115 -25.50 -38.39 28.44
N GLY A 116 -25.56 -39.49 27.68
CA GLY A 116 -25.65 -39.40 26.21
C GLY A 116 -25.53 -40.74 25.45
N PRO A 117 -26.61 -41.54 25.33
CA PRO A 117 -26.59 -42.80 24.60
C PRO A 117 -27.48 -42.79 23.33
N VAL A 118 -26.89 -43.18 22.18
CA VAL A 118 -27.55 -43.59 20.91
C VAL A 118 -28.35 -42.50 20.15
N GLY A 119 -28.22 -42.34 18.83
CA GLY A 119 -27.24 -42.94 17.92
C GLY A 119 -27.48 -42.65 16.42
N LEU A 120 -26.39 -42.72 15.68
CA LEU A 120 -26.20 -43.00 14.23
C LEU A 120 -27.25 -42.64 13.16
N SER A 121 -26.70 -42.01 12.11
CA SER A 121 -27.05 -42.14 10.68
C SER A 121 -28.28 -41.41 10.13
N ASN A 122 -27.99 -40.42 9.28
CA ASN A 122 -28.75 -40.20 8.05
C ASN A 122 -28.71 -41.46 7.18
N ASP A 123 -29.76 -41.71 6.40
CA ASP A 123 -29.58 -42.27 5.06
C ASP A 123 -30.67 -41.75 4.11
N PHE A 124 -30.39 -41.76 2.80
CA PHE A 124 -31.23 -41.10 1.80
C PHE A 124 -31.36 -41.93 0.53
N MET A 125 -32.61 -42.02 0.05
CA MET A 125 -33.04 -42.38 -1.31
C MET A 125 -33.16 -43.86 -1.77
N LEU A 126 -34.24 -44.04 -2.55
CA LEU A 126 -34.47 -44.95 -3.69
C LEU A 126 -35.01 -46.39 -3.48
N ALA A 127 -36.07 -46.65 -4.26
CA ALA A 127 -36.75 -47.91 -4.56
C ALA A 127 -37.40 -48.68 -3.38
N GLY A 128 -38.48 -49.44 -3.59
CA GLY A 128 -39.30 -49.56 -4.80
C GLY A 128 -39.89 -50.95 -5.02
N ASP A 129 -41.05 -50.98 -5.68
CA ASP A 129 -41.74 -52.14 -6.26
C ASP A 129 -42.45 -53.12 -5.28
N ARG A 130 -43.66 -53.54 -5.70
CA ARG A 130 -44.41 -54.77 -5.32
C ARG A 130 -44.91 -54.95 -3.87
N ASN A 131 -45.97 -55.73 -3.63
CA ASN A 131 -47.17 -56.05 -4.43
C ASN A 131 -48.14 -56.79 -3.49
N GLU A 132 -49.44 -56.54 -3.52
CA GLU A 132 -50.44 -57.62 -3.38
C GLU A 132 -51.84 -57.17 -3.78
N SER A 133 -52.61 -58.13 -4.30
CA SER A 133 -53.93 -57.92 -4.88
C SER A 133 -55.05 -58.18 -3.88
N ASN A 134 -56.18 -57.50 -4.04
CA ASN A 134 -57.45 -58.22 -3.92
C ASN A 134 -58.49 -57.72 -4.92
N VAL A 135 -59.48 -58.56 -5.21
CA VAL A 135 -60.42 -58.40 -6.33
C VAL A 135 -61.84 -58.21 -5.81
N GLU A 136 -62.57 -57.23 -6.37
CA GLU A 136 -64.02 -57.38 -6.59
C GLU A 136 -64.51 -56.46 -7.74
N PHE A 137 -65.78 -56.61 -8.16
CA PHE A 137 -66.18 -56.48 -9.58
C PHE A 137 -67.64 -55.95 -9.72
N HIS A 138 -67.93 -55.13 -10.76
CA HIS A 138 -69.24 -54.67 -11.34
C HIS A 138 -69.40 -53.13 -11.45
N VAL A 139 -70.22 -52.52 -12.34
CA VAL A 139 -70.61 -52.74 -13.77
C VAL A 139 -71.37 -51.47 -14.29
N HIS A 140 -71.51 -51.24 -15.60
CA HIS A 140 -72.07 -50.01 -16.23
C HIS A 140 -73.63 -49.95 -16.37
N SER A 141 -74.20 -48.75 -16.63
CA SER A 141 -75.40 -48.58 -17.49
C SER A 141 -75.67 -47.16 -18.08
N THR A 142 -75.77 -47.07 -19.42
CA THR A 142 -76.72 -46.29 -20.28
C THR A 142 -76.96 -44.75 -20.20
N ASP A 143 -76.52 -44.05 -21.27
CA ASP A 143 -77.27 -43.27 -22.29
C ASP A 143 -78.48 -42.33 -21.98
N ALA A 144 -78.46 -41.13 -22.62
CA ALA A 144 -79.44 -40.68 -23.65
C ALA A 144 -79.25 -39.19 -24.08
N LYS A 145 -79.09 -38.88 -25.38
CA LYS A 145 -79.22 -37.47 -25.89
C LYS A 145 -79.50 -37.20 -27.40
N PRO A 146 -79.06 -37.98 -28.41
CA PRO A 146 -78.87 -37.48 -29.79
C PRO A 146 -80.11 -37.49 -30.73
N VAL A 147 -81.34 -37.56 -30.20
CA VAL A 147 -82.56 -37.72 -31.04
C VAL A 147 -83.27 -36.39 -31.35
N ALA A 148 -83.16 -35.38 -30.49
CA ALA A 148 -83.89 -34.12 -30.64
C ALA A 148 -83.41 -33.30 -31.85
N ASP A 149 -82.10 -33.19 -32.03
CA ASP A 149 -81.46 -32.32 -33.04
C ASP A 149 -81.82 -32.70 -34.49
N ALA A 150 -82.17 -33.97 -34.71
CA ALA A 150 -82.50 -34.51 -36.03
C ALA A 150 -83.87 -34.04 -36.58
N ILE A 151 -84.78 -33.55 -35.72
CA ILE A 151 -86.13 -33.12 -36.12
C ILE A 151 -86.12 -31.65 -36.57
N SER A 152 -85.55 -30.75 -35.76
CA SER A 152 -85.49 -29.31 -36.06
C SER A 152 -84.85 -29.02 -37.43
N SER A 153 -83.77 -29.73 -37.75
CA SER A 153 -83.02 -29.60 -39.01
C SER A 153 -83.90 -29.69 -40.27
N LYS A 154 -84.91 -30.57 -40.28
CA LYS A 154 -85.76 -30.79 -41.47
C LYS A 154 -86.85 -29.73 -41.68
N ILE A 155 -87.27 -29.04 -40.63
CA ILE A 155 -88.26 -27.95 -40.75
C ILE A 155 -87.58 -26.73 -41.40
N THR A 156 -86.37 -26.40 -40.97
CA THR A 156 -85.54 -25.32 -41.54
C THR A 156 -85.16 -25.61 -43.01
N GLU A 157 -85.05 -26.87 -43.43
CA GLU A 157 -84.83 -27.27 -44.83
C GLU A 157 -86.05 -27.02 -45.73
N ALA A 158 -87.27 -27.20 -45.21
CA ALA A 158 -88.51 -27.01 -45.97
C ALA A 158 -88.80 -25.52 -46.26
N ALA A 159 -88.58 -24.64 -45.28
CA ALA A 159 -88.83 -23.20 -45.41
C ALA A 159 -87.98 -22.53 -46.51
N GLN A 160 -86.76 -23.02 -46.75
CA GLN A 160 -85.82 -22.48 -47.74
C GLN A 160 -86.25 -22.64 -49.21
N LYS A 161 -87.41 -23.24 -49.50
CA LYS A 161 -87.93 -23.43 -50.87
C LYS A 161 -88.90 -22.35 -51.34
N PHE A 162 -89.24 -21.37 -50.50
CA PHE A 162 -90.04 -20.20 -50.88
C PHE A 162 -89.19 -18.91 -50.86
N PRO A 163 -88.93 -18.26 -52.02
CA PRO A 163 -88.02 -17.11 -52.10
C PRO A 163 -88.36 -15.92 -51.19
N ALA A 164 -89.65 -15.74 -50.84
CA ALA A 164 -90.08 -14.66 -49.95
C ALA A 164 -89.59 -14.81 -48.49
N LEU A 165 -89.17 -16.02 -48.08
CA LEU A 165 -88.74 -16.33 -46.70
C LEU A 165 -87.21 -16.39 -46.55
N SER A 166 -86.44 -16.12 -47.61
CA SER A 166 -84.98 -16.28 -47.62
C SER A 166 -84.19 -15.22 -46.81
N LEU A 167 -84.88 -14.39 -46.03
CA LEU A 167 -84.31 -13.31 -45.22
C LEU A 167 -84.50 -13.52 -43.70
N ILE A 168 -85.18 -14.58 -43.28
CA ILE A 168 -85.37 -14.93 -41.85
C ILE A 168 -84.14 -15.74 -41.37
N PRO A 169 -83.47 -15.37 -40.27
CA PRO A 169 -82.35 -16.14 -39.71
C PRO A 169 -82.74 -17.59 -39.37
N ARG A 170 -81.79 -18.52 -39.54
CA ARG A 170 -82.03 -19.97 -39.37
C ARG A 170 -82.35 -20.41 -37.93
N ASP A 171 -82.21 -19.51 -36.98
CA ASP A 171 -82.04 -19.81 -35.56
C ASP A 171 -83.36 -19.68 -34.77
N ASN A 172 -84.44 -19.20 -35.40
CA ASN A 172 -85.78 -19.08 -34.83
C ASN A 172 -86.84 -19.67 -35.79
N PRO A 173 -87.33 -20.91 -35.54
CA PRO A 173 -88.31 -21.55 -36.42
C PRO A 173 -89.73 -21.01 -36.26
N GLU A 174 -90.04 -20.26 -35.20
CA GLU A 174 -91.40 -19.76 -34.92
C GLU A 174 -91.75 -18.57 -35.84
N ALA A 175 -90.78 -17.67 -36.05
CA ALA A 175 -90.93 -16.51 -36.95
C ALA A 175 -91.22 -16.88 -38.41
N ALA A 176 -90.78 -18.08 -38.86
CA ALA A 176 -91.02 -18.56 -40.22
C ALA A 176 -92.48 -19.01 -40.46
N ILE A 177 -93.25 -19.28 -39.40
CA ILE A 177 -94.66 -19.72 -39.49
C ILE A 177 -95.59 -18.50 -39.61
N GLU A 178 -95.29 -17.43 -38.88
CA GLU A 178 -96.08 -16.20 -38.86
C GLU A 178 -96.09 -15.49 -40.23
N HIS A 179 -94.91 -15.36 -40.86
CA HIS A 179 -94.72 -14.62 -42.11
C HIS A 179 -95.44 -15.25 -43.33
N VAL A 180 -95.78 -16.54 -43.27
CA VAL A 180 -96.57 -17.23 -44.31
C VAL A 180 -98.04 -16.81 -44.30
N LEU A 181 -98.57 -16.41 -43.14
CA LEU A 181 -99.99 -16.06 -42.99
C LEU A 181 -100.31 -14.66 -43.55
N GLU A 182 -99.37 -13.71 -43.47
CA GLU A 182 -99.54 -12.37 -44.08
C GLU A 182 -99.60 -12.42 -45.61
N GLY A 183 -98.84 -13.32 -46.26
CA GLY A 183 -98.72 -13.37 -47.72
C GLY A 183 -100.06 -13.57 -48.45
N TYR A 184 -101.01 -14.26 -47.83
CA TYR A 184 -102.35 -14.47 -48.39
C TYR A 184 -103.23 -13.20 -48.37
N ALA A 185 -102.96 -12.22 -47.49
CA ALA A 185 -103.72 -10.98 -47.37
C ALA A 185 -103.35 -9.92 -48.43
N ALA A 186 -102.31 -10.17 -49.24
CA ALA A 186 -101.85 -9.23 -50.28
C ALA A 186 -102.50 -9.47 -51.66
N LEU A 187 -102.68 -10.74 -52.05
CA LEU A 187 -103.04 -11.13 -53.42
C LEU A 187 -104.45 -10.66 -53.85
N ASP A 188 -105.39 -10.69 -52.92
CA ASP A 188 -106.81 -10.36 -53.11
C ASP A 188 -107.05 -8.91 -53.61
N ARG A 189 -106.10 -8.00 -53.34
CA ARG A 189 -106.21 -6.59 -53.72
C ARG A 189 -105.78 -6.26 -55.16
N ALA A 190 -105.08 -7.16 -55.85
CA ALA A 190 -104.40 -6.84 -57.11
C ALA A 190 -105.24 -7.01 -58.39
N CYS A 191 -106.26 -7.88 -58.40
CA CYS A 191 -106.90 -8.31 -59.65
C CYS A 191 -107.96 -7.34 -60.25
N ASN A 192 -108.27 -6.23 -59.57
CA ASN A 192 -109.45 -5.40 -59.88
C ASN A 192 -109.22 -4.22 -60.85
N GLN A 193 -108.01 -4.00 -61.40
CA GLN A 193 -107.62 -2.63 -61.81
C GLN A 193 -106.94 -2.36 -63.17
N LEU A 194 -106.71 -3.34 -64.06
CA LEU A 194 -106.14 -3.07 -65.41
C LEU A 194 -106.99 -3.73 -66.51
N TYR A 195 -107.87 -2.97 -67.19
CA TYR A 195 -107.62 -2.05 -68.33
C TYR A 195 -107.44 -2.82 -69.66
N SER A 196 -108.24 -2.62 -70.71
CA SER A 196 -108.80 -1.42 -71.37
C SER A 196 -107.84 -0.71 -72.34
N THR A 197 -108.39 -0.33 -73.51
CA THR A 197 -107.77 0.43 -74.61
C THR A 197 -106.46 -0.07 -75.26
N ASN A 198 -106.63 -0.66 -76.44
CA ASN A 198 -106.02 -0.29 -77.74
C ASN A 198 -104.49 0.00 -77.86
N ARG A 199 -103.74 -0.60 -78.81
CA ARG A 199 -103.91 -0.70 -80.30
C ARG A 199 -103.50 0.62 -81.01
N ASP A 200 -102.70 0.67 -82.07
CA ASP A 200 -101.84 -0.27 -82.85
C ASP A 200 -100.73 0.58 -83.55
N LEU A 201 -99.89 -0.06 -84.39
CA LEU A 201 -99.09 0.50 -85.52
C LEU A 201 -97.76 1.20 -85.14
N GLU A 202 -96.57 0.71 -85.56
CA GLU A 202 -96.00 0.41 -86.91
C GLU A 202 -95.32 1.64 -87.57
N ALA A 203 -94.21 1.54 -88.32
CA ALA A 203 -93.20 0.48 -88.46
C ALA A 203 -91.94 0.95 -89.23
N SER A 204 -90.82 0.23 -89.08
CA SER A 204 -89.70 0.14 -90.05
C SER A 204 -88.78 1.37 -90.25
N SER A 205 -87.85 1.23 -91.22
CA SER A 205 -86.87 2.19 -91.75
C SER A 205 -85.58 2.43 -90.93
N THR A 206 -84.65 1.50 -91.11
CA THR A 206 -83.22 1.53 -90.75
C THR A 206 -82.39 2.74 -91.21
N VAL A 207 -81.45 3.13 -90.33
CA VAL A 207 -80.02 3.50 -90.63
C VAL A 207 -79.72 4.78 -91.43
N ALA A 208 -78.72 5.53 -90.94
CA ALA A 208 -78.09 6.63 -91.67
C ALA A 208 -76.96 6.12 -92.60
N GLY A 209 -77.13 6.32 -93.91
CA GLY A 209 -76.09 6.11 -94.95
C GLY A 209 -75.94 7.38 -95.79
N ALA A 210 -74.77 8.03 -95.75
CA ALA A 210 -74.70 9.46 -96.06
C ALA A 210 -74.61 9.82 -97.56
N SER A 211 -75.35 10.86 -97.92
CA SER A 211 -75.16 11.76 -99.09
C SER A 211 -75.49 11.26 -100.51
N LEU A 212 -75.35 9.97 -100.87
CA LEU A 212 -76.03 9.44 -102.07
C LEU A 212 -77.54 9.19 -101.82
N MET A 213 -77.95 9.16 -100.55
CA MET A 213 -79.35 9.09 -100.10
C MET A 213 -80.28 10.15 -100.77
N ARG A 214 -79.74 11.30 -101.21
CA ARG A 214 -80.48 12.33 -101.98
C ARG A 214 -80.84 11.91 -103.42
N ARG A 215 -80.25 10.83 -103.92
CA ARG A 215 -80.62 10.14 -105.17
C ARG A 215 -81.53 8.94 -104.90
N GLU A 216 -81.24 8.16 -103.86
CA GLU A 216 -82.04 6.99 -103.45
C GLU A 216 -83.42 7.36 -102.89
N MET A 217 -83.61 8.58 -102.36
CA MET A 217 -84.93 9.13 -102.02
C MET A 217 -85.93 9.19 -103.19
N ARG A 218 -85.47 9.10 -104.44
CA ARG A 218 -86.36 8.89 -105.60
C ARG A 218 -86.80 7.43 -105.78
N GLU A 219 -85.95 6.47 -105.38
CA GLU A 219 -86.23 5.03 -105.46
C GLU A 219 -87.05 4.54 -104.25
N LEU A 220 -86.89 5.16 -103.08
CA LEU A 220 -87.74 4.93 -101.89
C LEU A 220 -89.23 5.20 -102.18
N ARG A 221 -89.56 6.16 -103.05
CA ARG A 221 -90.95 6.42 -103.48
C ARG A 221 -91.55 5.25 -104.25
N THR A 222 -90.78 4.58 -105.11
CA THR A 222 -91.19 3.32 -105.77
C THR A 222 -91.28 2.14 -104.81
N LYS A 223 -90.47 2.11 -103.74
CA LYS A 223 -90.56 1.08 -102.69
C LYS A 223 -91.85 1.23 -101.85
N LEU A 224 -92.30 2.46 -101.59
CA LEU A 224 -93.53 2.74 -100.84
C LEU A 224 -94.78 2.16 -101.52
N ALA A 225 -94.95 2.41 -102.83
CA ALA A 225 -96.11 1.94 -103.61
C ALA A 225 -96.17 0.41 -103.83
N ALA A 226 -95.11 -0.31 -103.45
CA ALA A 226 -95.11 -1.78 -103.37
C ALA A 226 -95.57 -2.26 -101.98
N TYR A 227 -95.15 -1.56 -100.90
CA TYR A 227 -95.55 -1.86 -99.52
C TYR A 227 -97.07 -1.78 -99.31
N GLU A 228 -97.74 -0.77 -99.90
CA GLU A 228 -99.21 -0.61 -99.81
C GLU A 228 -99.98 -1.83 -100.34
N ARG A 229 -99.48 -2.46 -101.42
CA ARG A 229 -100.05 -3.70 -101.98
C ARG A 229 -99.82 -4.91 -101.07
N SER A 230 -98.70 -4.93 -100.35
CA SER A 230 -98.41 -5.97 -99.36
C SER A 230 -99.31 -5.83 -98.13
N TYR A 231 -99.57 -4.61 -97.68
CA TYR A 231 -100.42 -4.32 -96.52
C TYR A 231 -101.89 -4.73 -96.78
N SER A 232 -102.40 -4.50 -97.99
CA SER A 232 -103.76 -4.94 -98.36
C SER A 232 -103.95 -6.45 -98.20
N LYS A 233 -102.99 -7.27 -98.65
CA LYS A 233 -103.05 -8.74 -98.49
C LYS A 233 -103.01 -9.18 -97.02
N LEU A 234 -102.12 -8.58 -96.23
CA LEU A 234 -101.99 -8.87 -94.79
C LEU A 234 -103.28 -8.53 -94.02
N SER A 235 -104.03 -7.51 -94.47
CA SER A 235 -105.34 -7.16 -93.91
C SER A 235 -106.39 -8.25 -94.15
N ASP A 236 -106.42 -8.85 -95.35
CA ASP A 236 -107.33 -9.96 -95.67
C ASP A 236 -106.94 -11.24 -94.91
N GLU A 237 -105.65 -11.56 -94.81
CA GLU A 237 -105.15 -12.68 -93.99
C GLU A 237 -105.50 -12.51 -92.50
N ARG A 238 -105.35 -11.30 -91.93
CA ARG A 238 -105.76 -11.00 -90.54
C ARG A 238 -107.24 -11.29 -90.32
N ASN A 239 -108.10 -10.87 -91.25
CA ASN A 239 -109.54 -11.10 -91.17
C ASN A 239 -109.91 -12.58 -91.32
N GLN A 240 -109.19 -13.34 -92.15
CA GLN A 240 -109.39 -14.78 -92.32
C GLN A 240 -108.98 -15.58 -91.07
N LEU A 241 -107.84 -15.22 -90.44
CA LEU A 241 -107.36 -15.84 -89.20
C LEU A 241 -108.30 -15.60 -88.01
N ILE A 242 -108.73 -14.34 -87.79
CA ILE A 242 -109.68 -13.99 -86.72
C ILE A 242 -110.97 -14.81 -86.81
N LYS A 243 -111.46 -15.02 -88.05
CA LYS A 243 -112.79 -15.59 -88.29
C LYS A 243 -112.95 -17.01 -87.75
N GLU A 244 -111.90 -17.84 -87.86
CA GLU A 244 -112.01 -19.28 -87.58
C GLU A 244 -111.04 -19.79 -86.49
N ASN A 245 -110.28 -18.91 -85.83
CA ASN A 245 -109.93 -19.13 -84.42
C ASN A 245 -111.18 -19.44 -83.58
N ARG A 246 -112.31 -18.76 -83.81
CA ARG A 246 -113.63 -19.10 -83.21
C ARG A 246 -114.11 -20.53 -83.50
N LYS A 247 -113.73 -21.10 -84.64
CA LYS A 247 -114.07 -22.47 -85.04
C LYS A 247 -113.21 -23.48 -84.26
N ILE A 248 -111.95 -23.11 -84.01
CA ILE A 248 -111.00 -23.85 -83.18
C ILE A 248 -111.40 -23.78 -81.70
N GLU A 249 -111.81 -22.63 -81.18
CA GLU A 249 -112.30 -22.43 -79.80
C GLU A 249 -113.50 -23.32 -79.48
N ASN A 250 -114.56 -23.28 -80.29
CA ASN A 250 -115.73 -24.16 -80.16
C ASN A 250 -115.35 -25.67 -80.26
N GLY A 251 -114.32 -25.98 -81.06
CA GLY A 251 -113.73 -27.30 -81.16
C GLY A 251 -113.02 -27.73 -79.87
N TYR A 252 -112.26 -26.83 -79.23
CA TYR A 252 -111.56 -27.10 -77.97
C TYR A 252 -112.52 -27.31 -76.80
N GLU A 253 -113.58 -26.52 -76.65
CA GLU A 253 -114.56 -26.74 -75.57
C GLU A 253 -115.20 -28.14 -75.66
N SER A 254 -115.62 -28.53 -76.87
CA SER A 254 -116.15 -29.87 -77.17
C SER A 254 -115.13 -30.97 -76.84
N ASN A 255 -113.84 -30.73 -77.12
CA ASN A 255 -112.77 -31.68 -76.84
C ASN A 255 -112.46 -31.76 -75.32
N ILE A 256 -112.51 -30.64 -74.59
CA ILE A 256 -112.32 -30.58 -73.13
C ILE A 256 -113.44 -31.32 -72.40
N ALA A 257 -114.70 -31.17 -72.84
CA ALA A 257 -115.82 -31.94 -72.30
C ALA A 257 -115.62 -33.46 -72.48
N ARG A 258 -115.19 -33.88 -73.68
CA ARG A 258 -114.87 -35.28 -73.98
C ARG A 258 -113.70 -35.81 -73.13
N MET A 259 -112.61 -35.04 -73.02
CA MET A 259 -111.43 -35.40 -72.21
C MET A 259 -111.80 -35.58 -70.73
N LYS A 260 -112.60 -34.69 -70.14
CA LYS A 260 -113.08 -34.84 -68.75
C LYS A 260 -113.85 -36.14 -68.52
N SER A 261 -114.71 -36.53 -69.46
CA SER A 261 -115.43 -37.82 -69.41
C SER A 261 -114.49 -39.03 -69.52
N GLN A 262 -113.50 -38.98 -70.41
CA GLN A 262 -112.50 -40.05 -70.55
C GLN A 262 -111.63 -40.19 -69.30
N HIS A 263 -111.15 -39.08 -68.73
CA HIS A 263 -110.32 -39.07 -67.52
C HIS A 263 -111.06 -39.65 -66.31
N ALA A 264 -112.36 -39.37 -66.15
CA ALA A 264 -113.17 -39.98 -65.09
C ALA A 264 -113.18 -41.52 -65.19
N SER A 265 -113.34 -42.07 -66.41
CA SER A 265 -113.28 -43.51 -66.65
C SER A 265 -111.89 -44.12 -66.46
N GLU A 266 -110.81 -43.35 -66.63
CA GLU A 266 -109.45 -43.82 -66.36
C GLU A 266 -109.11 -43.82 -64.86
N ILE A 267 -109.59 -42.84 -64.09
CA ILE A 267 -109.41 -42.78 -62.63
C ILE A 267 -110.00 -44.04 -61.98
N GLU A 268 -111.24 -44.40 -62.30
CA GLU A 268 -111.92 -45.62 -61.80
C GLU A 268 -111.10 -46.90 -62.12
N LYS A 269 -110.58 -47.01 -63.35
CA LYS A 269 -109.71 -48.12 -63.78
C LYS A 269 -108.36 -48.14 -63.06
N LEU A 270 -107.83 -46.98 -62.69
CA LEU A 270 -106.58 -46.86 -61.93
C LEU A 270 -106.78 -47.22 -60.46
N GLU A 271 -107.87 -46.82 -59.83
CA GLU A 271 -108.20 -47.19 -58.45
C GLU A 271 -108.40 -48.71 -58.29
N ALA A 272 -109.08 -49.35 -59.25
CA ALA A 272 -109.19 -50.81 -59.31
C ALA A 272 -107.81 -51.51 -59.43
N LYS A 273 -106.88 -50.95 -60.23
CA LYS A 273 -105.48 -51.44 -60.31
C LYS A 273 -104.73 -51.22 -59.00
N ILE A 274 -104.88 -50.06 -58.35
CA ILE A 274 -104.24 -49.73 -57.06
C ILE A 274 -104.70 -50.73 -55.99
N SER A 275 -105.99 -51.00 -55.87
CA SER A 275 -106.52 -52.02 -54.95
C SER A 275 -105.88 -53.40 -55.18
N LYS A 276 -105.81 -53.85 -56.45
CA LYS A 276 -105.19 -55.13 -56.83
C LYS A 276 -103.69 -55.20 -56.51
N THR A 277 -102.96 -54.09 -56.63
CA THR A 277 -101.53 -54.04 -56.25
C THR A 277 -101.30 -53.98 -54.74
N LYS A 278 -102.17 -53.30 -53.97
CA LYS A 278 -102.10 -53.30 -52.50
C LYS A 278 -102.20 -54.71 -51.92
N LYS A 279 -103.11 -55.55 -52.43
CA LYS A 279 -103.23 -56.96 -52.02
C LYS A 279 -101.94 -57.76 -52.29
N LYS A 280 -101.40 -57.71 -53.52
CA LYS A 280 -100.13 -58.36 -53.86
C LYS A 280 -98.94 -57.90 -52.99
N ARG A 281 -98.90 -56.62 -52.61
CA ARG A 281 -97.85 -56.07 -51.74
C ARG A 281 -97.94 -56.60 -50.30
N ALA A 282 -99.13 -56.89 -49.79
CA ALA A 282 -99.32 -57.52 -48.49
C ALA A 282 -98.85 -58.99 -48.50
N GLU A 283 -99.23 -59.75 -49.54
CA GLU A 283 -98.82 -61.14 -49.75
C GLU A 283 -97.29 -61.27 -49.84
N ALA A 284 -96.63 -60.40 -50.63
CA ALA A 284 -95.17 -60.36 -50.74
C ALA A 284 -94.47 -59.99 -49.41
N LYS A 285 -95.03 -59.08 -48.61
CA LYS A 285 -94.46 -58.70 -47.30
C LYS A 285 -94.51 -59.84 -46.29
N LEU A 286 -95.58 -60.66 -46.32
CA LEU A 286 -95.70 -61.84 -45.46
C LEU A 286 -94.62 -62.89 -45.79
N TRP A 287 -94.44 -63.18 -47.08
CA TRP A 287 -93.40 -64.09 -47.57
C TRP A 287 -91.99 -63.63 -47.17
N PHE A 288 -91.67 -62.36 -47.40
CA PHE A 288 -90.34 -61.80 -47.11
C PHE A 288 -90.00 -61.86 -45.60
N ASN A 289 -90.97 -61.60 -44.73
CA ASN A 289 -90.81 -61.76 -43.28
C ASN A 289 -90.51 -63.22 -42.88
N THR A 290 -91.08 -64.19 -43.59
CA THR A 290 -90.87 -65.62 -43.31
C THR A 290 -89.45 -66.05 -43.68
N GLU A 291 -88.92 -65.56 -44.80
CA GLU A 291 -87.56 -65.89 -45.25
C GLU A 291 -86.48 -65.21 -44.39
N LEU A 292 -86.70 -63.96 -43.97
CA LEU A 292 -85.84 -63.28 -42.97
C LEU A 292 -85.76 -64.06 -41.64
N GLY A 293 -86.83 -64.73 -41.23
CA GLY A 293 -86.85 -65.61 -40.07
C GLY A 293 -85.87 -66.79 -40.20
N LYS A 294 -85.86 -67.46 -41.37
CA LYS A 294 -84.92 -68.56 -41.65
C LYS A 294 -83.46 -68.08 -41.68
N ILE A 295 -83.19 -66.96 -42.35
CA ILE A 295 -81.84 -66.39 -42.47
C ILE A 295 -81.30 -66.01 -41.08
N ARG A 296 -82.11 -65.36 -40.24
CA ARG A 296 -81.75 -65.06 -38.84
C ARG A 296 -81.47 -66.34 -38.04
N GLY A 297 -82.31 -67.37 -38.21
CA GLY A 297 -82.09 -68.70 -37.61
C GLY A 297 -80.91 -69.50 -38.19
N SER A 298 -80.28 -69.04 -39.28
CA SER A 298 -79.01 -69.57 -39.78
C SER A 298 -77.85 -68.86 -39.09
N HIS A 299 -77.76 -67.53 -39.18
CA HIS A 299 -76.67 -66.76 -38.58
C HIS A 299 -76.60 -66.88 -37.06
N GLN A 300 -77.73 -67.07 -36.35
CA GLN A 300 -77.70 -67.31 -34.91
C GLN A 300 -76.94 -68.60 -34.52
N ARG A 301 -76.95 -69.62 -35.39
CA ARG A 301 -76.19 -70.87 -35.19
C ARG A 301 -74.73 -70.74 -35.62
N GLU A 302 -74.46 -69.90 -36.61
CA GLU A 302 -73.12 -69.56 -37.08
C GLU A 302 -72.34 -68.77 -36.02
N ILE A 303 -72.97 -67.74 -35.43
CA ILE A 303 -72.45 -66.97 -34.28
C ILE A 303 -72.17 -67.92 -33.10
N GLY A 304 -73.15 -68.73 -32.70
CA GLY A 304 -73.00 -69.70 -31.60
C GLY A 304 -72.05 -70.87 -31.86
N ASN A 305 -71.44 -70.96 -33.04
CA ASN A 305 -70.30 -71.83 -33.35
C ASN A 305 -68.98 -71.05 -33.27
N LEU A 306 -68.92 -69.86 -33.87
CA LEU A 306 -67.75 -68.96 -33.80
C LEU A 306 -67.40 -68.59 -32.35
N GLU A 307 -68.40 -68.33 -31.50
CA GLU A 307 -68.21 -68.07 -30.06
C GLU A 307 -67.51 -69.25 -29.35
N LYS A 308 -67.81 -70.50 -29.74
CA LYS A 308 -67.19 -71.70 -29.16
C LYS A 308 -65.78 -71.94 -29.64
N GLU A 309 -65.49 -71.66 -30.92
CA GLU A 309 -64.11 -71.72 -31.42
C GLU A 309 -63.25 -70.59 -30.83
N HIS A 310 -63.83 -69.41 -30.63
CA HIS A 310 -63.17 -68.28 -29.97
C HIS A 310 -62.84 -68.60 -28.51
N GLU A 311 -63.80 -69.09 -27.70
CA GLU A 311 -63.52 -69.44 -26.29
C GLU A 311 -62.51 -70.60 -26.17
N LYS A 312 -62.58 -71.60 -27.06
CA LYS A 312 -61.57 -72.67 -27.15
C LYS A 312 -60.17 -72.09 -27.43
N THR A 313 -60.07 -71.13 -28.33
CA THR A 313 -58.81 -70.45 -28.68
C THR A 313 -58.29 -69.59 -27.51
N LEU A 314 -59.19 -68.88 -26.80
CA LEU A 314 -58.85 -68.13 -25.59
C LEU A 314 -58.37 -69.03 -24.45
N SER A 315 -58.96 -70.21 -24.25
CA SER A 315 -58.45 -71.18 -23.27
C SER A 315 -57.02 -71.58 -23.61
N GLN A 316 -56.77 -72.03 -24.85
CA GLN A 316 -55.44 -72.46 -25.27
C GLN A 316 -54.38 -71.35 -25.16
N ALA A 317 -54.76 -70.09 -25.45
CA ALA A 317 -53.87 -68.94 -25.26
C ALA A 317 -53.59 -68.62 -23.78
N ARG A 318 -54.59 -68.76 -22.89
CA ARG A 318 -54.40 -68.62 -21.44
C ARG A 318 -53.48 -69.71 -20.89
N ASP A 319 -53.70 -70.97 -21.28
CA ASP A 319 -52.93 -72.12 -20.80
C ASP A 319 -51.43 -72.01 -21.20
N LEU A 320 -51.15 -71.63 -22.44
CA LEU A 320 -49.78 -71.34 -22.90
C LEU A 320 -49.15 -70.16 -22.13
N ARG A 321 -49.92 -69.07 -21.90
CA ARG A 321 -49.39 -67.90 -21.18
C ARG A 321 -49.10 -68.20 -19.70
N ILE A 322 -49.83 -69.13 -19.08
CA ILE A 322 -49.56 -69.60 -17.71
C ILE A 322 -48.30 -70.47 -17.66
N ALA A 323 -47.97 -71.21 -18.72
CA ALA A 323 -46.69 -71.92 -18.83
C ALA A 323 -45.51 -70.94 -18.95
N ASP A 324 -45.56 -69.98 -19.90
CA ASP A 324 -44.54 -68.93 -20.07
C ASP A 324 -44.15 -68.25 -18.74
N LEU A 325 -45.15 -67.89 -17.93
CA LEU A 325 -44.95 -67.16 -16.68
C LEU A 325 -44.25 -68.01 -15.61
N ARG A 326 -44.50 -69.33 -15.57
CA ARG A 326 -43.82 -70.24 -14.64
C ARG A 326 -42.34 -70.41 -14.99
N ASP A 327 -42.04 -70.56 -16.29
CA ASP A 327 -40.66 -70.67 -16.76
C ASP A 327 -39.88 -69.36 -16.49
N GLN A 328 -40.54 -68.20 -16.62
CA GLN A 328 -39.98 -66.89 -16.25
C GLN A 328 -39.72 -66.75 -14.75
N ASP A 329 -40.66 -67.13 -13.88
CA ASP A 329 -40.45 -67.09 -12.42
C ASP A 329 -39.36 -68.08 -11.95
N GLU A 330 -39.25 -69.25 -12.58
CA GLU A 330 -38.14 -70.19 -12.31
C GLU A 330 -36.77 -69.62 -12.71
N ASP A 331 -36.67 -68.90 -13.82
CA ASP A 331 -35.42 -68.24 -14.25
C ASP A 331 -35.10 -67.01 -13.38
N HIS A 332 -36.11 -66.20 -13.03
CA HIS A 332 -35.95 -65.07 -12.11
C HIS A 332 -35.52 -65.49 -10.71
N THR A 333 -36.06 -66.58 -10.16
CA THR A 333 -35.65 -67.10 -8.83
C THR A 333 -34.22 -67.67 -8.84
N LYS A 334 -33.81 -68.35 -9.92
CA LYS A 334 -32.41 -68.78 -10.13
C LYS A 334 -31.44 -67.60 -10.24
N LYS A 335 -31.84 -66.52 -10.94
CA LYS A 335 -31.05 -65.28 -11.04
C LYS A 335 -30.95 -64.54 -9.70
N LEU A 336 -32.05 -64.44 -8.94
CA LEU A 336 -32.07 -63.78 -7.63
C LEU A 336 -31.23 -64.50 -6.57
N SER A 337 -31.20 -65.84 -6.55
CA SER A 337 -30.35 -66.59 -5.61
C SER A 337 -28.86 -66.43 -5.93
N ALA A 338 -28.49 -66.49 -7.21
CA ALA A 338 -27.13 -66.22 -7.67
C ALA A 338 -26.67 -64.78 -7.33
N LEU A 339 -27.54 -63.77 -7.55
CA LEU A 339 -27.22 -62.38 -7.24
C LEU A 339 -27.04 -62.14 -5.74
N ARG A 340 -27.90 -62.76 -4.90
CA ARG A 340 -27.77 -62.70 -3.43
C ARG A 340 -26.44 -63.28 -2.95
N PHE A 341 -26.06 -64.45 -3.45
CA PHE A 341 -24.79 -65.10 -3.09
C PHE A 341 -23.57 -64.26 -3.52
N ALA A 342 -23.62 -63.65 -4.70
CA ALA A 342 -22.57 -62.74 -5.16
C ALA A 342 -22.44 -61.51 -4.25
N HIS A 343 -23.56 -60.83 -3.94
CA HIS A 343 -23.58 -59.65 -3.09
C HIS A 343 -23.18 -59.94 -1.63
N GLU A 344 -23.56 -61.10 -1.08
CA GLU A 344 -23.12 -61.53 0.26
C GLU A 344 -21.61 -61.76 0.32
N ASN A 345 -21.03 -62.38 -0.71
CA ASN A 345 -19.58 -62.58 -0.80
C ASN A 345 -18.82 -61.27 -1.04
N GLU A 346 -19.36 -60.36 -1.86
CA GLU A 346 -18.82 -59.01 -2.08
C GLU A 346 -18.85 -58.18 -0.80
N THR A 347 -19.98 -58.12 -0.08
CA THR A 347 -20.07 -57.40 1.19
C THR A 347 -19.19 -58.02 2.28
N ALA A 348 -18.96 -59.33 2.28
CA ALA A 348 -17.96 -59.97 3.14
C ALA A 348 -16.52 -59.56 2.80
N MET A 349 -16.17 -59.43 1.51
CA MET A 349 -14.87 -58.95 1.06
C MET A 349 -14.66 -57.46 1.38
N LEU A 350 -15.67 -56.62 1.15
CA LEU A 350 -15.63 -55.19 1.47
C LEU A 350 -15.48 -54.97 2.98
N ARG A 351 -16.20 -55.72 3.83
CA ARG A 351 -16.03 -55.67 5.29
C ARG A 351 -14.59 -56.00 5.72
N ARG A 352 -13.99 -57.07 5.19
CA ARG A 352 -12.58 -57.40 5.45
C ARG A 352 -11.63 -56.30 5.00
N THR A 353 -11.88 -55.69 3.84
CA THR A 353 -11.06 -54.60 3.29
C THR A 353 -11.16 -53.34 4.15
N ILE A 354 -12.37 -52.99 4.62
CA ILE A 354 -12.61 -51.89 5.56
C ILE A 354 -11.90 -52.16 6.90
N GLU A 355 -11.91 -53.41 7.39
CA GLU A 355 -11.29 -53.76 8.67
C GLU A 355 -9.76 -53.75 8.61
N VAL A 356 -9.16 -54.23 7.51
CA VAL A 356 -7.71 -54.13 7.25
C VAL A 356 -7.30 -52.67 7.10
N THR A 357 -7.97 -51.89 6.24
CA THR A 357 -7.61 -50.47 6.05
C THR A 357 -7.81 -49.66 7.33
N LYS A 358 -8.86 -49.93 8.12
CA LYS A 358 -9.07 -49.32 9.45
C LYS A 358 -7.93 -49.65 10.43
N HIS A 359 -7.38 -50.87 10.39
CA HIS A 359 -6.21 -51.23 11.20
C HIS A 359 -4.94 -50.51 10.71
N GLU A 360 -4.71 -50.44 9.40
CA GLU A 360 -3.57 -49.73 8.81
C GLU A 360 -3.60 -48.22 9.10
N TYR A 361 -4.75 -47.56 8.90
CA TYR A 361 -4.92 -46.14 9.26
C TYR A 361 -4.85 -45.93 10.76
N GLY A 362 -5.43 -46.82 11.57
CA GLY A 362 -5.29 -46.78 13.03
C GLY A 362 -3.84 -46.85 13.49
N LYS A 363 -3.02 -47.69 12.84
CA LYS A 363 -1.57 -47.74 13.08
C LYS A 363 -0.88 -46.46 12.61
N ARG A 364 -1.12 -45.98 11.38
CA ARG A 364 -0.52 -44.74 10.88
C ARG A 364 -0.82 -43.55 11.79
N ILE A 365 -2.04 -43.41 12.29
CA ILE A 365 -2.42 -42.35 13.24
C ILE A 365 -1.66 -42.46 14.57
N LEU A 366 -1.29 -43.67 15.03
CA LEU A 366 -0.45 -43.87 16.21
C LEU A 366 1.02 -43.54 15.92
N ASP A 367 1.55 -44.00 14.79
CA ASP A 367 2.92 -43.71 14.34
C ASP A 367 3.11 -42.19 14.12
N GLU A 368 2.17 -41.53 13.42
CA GLU A 368 2.13 -40.07 13.21
C GLU A 368 2.03 -39.30 14.52
N LYS A 369 1.15 -39.72 15.45
CA LYS A 369 1.06 -39.10 16.79
C LYS A 369 2.37 -39.21 17.55
N ALA A 370 3.04 -40.36 17.53
CA ALA A 370 4.34 -40.52 18.17
C ALA A 370 5.40 -39.60 17.55
N THR A 371 5.40 -39.42 16.22
CA THR A 371 6.31 -38.45 15.57
C THR A 371 5.99 -37.00 15.90
N HIS A 372 4.70 -36.62 16.00
CA HIS A 372 4.30 -35.26 16.40
C HIS A 372 4.55 -34.99 17.89
N GLU A 373 4.41 -35.98 18.77
CA GLU A 373 4.75 -35.85 20.19
C GLU A 373 6.26 -35.69 20.38
N ALA A 374 7.08 -36.44 19.64
CA ALA A 374 8.53 -36.25 19.62
C ALA A 374 8.94 -34.87 19.07
N GLN A 375 8.31 -34.41 17.98
CA GLN A 375 8.53 -33.04 17.43
C GLN A 375 8.09 -31.95 18.42
N LEU A 376 7.00 -32.16 19.17
CA LEU A 376 6.55 -31.24 20.21
C LEU A 376 7.54 -31.18 21.37
N GLN A 377 8.08 -32.31 21.82
CA GLN A 377 9.12 -32.34 22.85
C GLN A 377 10.42 -31.67 22.36
N GLU A 378 10.87 -31.97 21.13
CA GLU A 378 12.05 -31.32 20.55
C GLU A 378 11.83 -29.80 20.41
N SER A 379 10.67 -29.37 19.91
CA SER A 379 10.33 -27.95 19.80
C SER A 379 10.23 -27.28 21.17
N GLN A 380 9.72 -27.95 22.21
CA GLN A 380 9.70 -27.43 23.58
C GLN A 380 11.12 -27.29 24.13
N GLU A 381 12.00 -28.28 23.95
CA GLU A 381 13.41 -28.17 24.32
C GLU A 381 14.12 -27.03 23.58
N GLN A 382 13.88 -26.86 22.28
CA GLN A 382 14.43 -25.74 21.50
C GLN A 382 13.91 -24.40 22.02
N ILE A 383 12.63 -24.30 22.39
CA ILE A 383 12.03 -23.10 23.00
C ILE A 383 12.63 -22.82 24.39
N GLU A 384 12.90 -23.82 25.22
CA GLU A 384 13.56 -23.61 26.52
C GLU A 384 15.02 -23.19 26.37
N LYS A 385 15.76 -23.81 25.44
CA LYS A 385 17.13 -23.41 25.09
C LYS A 385 17.17 -21.96 24.59
N ALA A 386 16.21 -21.57 23.73
CA ALA A 386 16.06 -20.19 23.24
C ALA A 386 15.67 -19.20 24.33
N LYS A 387 14.72 -19.55 25.22
CA LYS A 387 14.35 -18.73 26.38
C LYS A 387 15.53 -18.49 27.31
N LYS A 388 16.32 -19.53 27.57
CA LYS A 388 17.51 -19.44 28.42
C LYS A 388 18.55 -18.52 27.82
N THR A 389 18.92 -18.71 26.53
CA THR A 389 19.88 -17.82 25.88
C THR A 389 19.41 -16.36 25.81
N VAL A 390 18.11 -16.12 25.59
CA VAL A 390 17.55 -14.76 25.61
C VAL A 390 17.59 -14.12 27.00
N GLU A 391 17.40 -14.87 28.09
CA GLU A 391 17.51 -14.30 29.44
C GLU A 391 18.98 -14.14 29.87
N ASP A 392 19.89 -15.05 29.48
CA ASP A 392 21.35 -14.88 29.64
C ASP A 392 21.84 -13.61 28.90
N GLU A 393 21.38 -13.38 27.66
CA GLU A 393 21.63 -12.14 26.90
C GLU A 393 21.02 -10.90 27.56
N ARG A 394 19.82 -11.00 28.14
CA ARG A 394 19.20 -9.88 28.89
C ARG A 394 19.95 -9.52 30.16
N VAL A 395 20.46 -10.51 30.90
CA VAL A 395 21.32 -10.27 32.07
C VAL A 395 22.60 -9.55 31.63
N LYS A 396 23.22 -9.99 30.53
CA LYS A 396 24.40 -9.33 29.95
C LYS A 396 24.10 -7.89 29.51
N MET A 397 23.00 -7.68 28.77
CA MET A 397 22.56 -6.35 28.32
C MET A 397 22.23 -5.40 29.49
N ARG A 398 21.71 -5.90 30.62
CA ARG A 398 21.51 -5.07 31.82
C ARG A 398 22.85 -4.65 32.44
N ALA A 399 23.80 -5.57 32.58
CA ALA A 399 25.13 -5.24 33.10
C ALA A 399 25.85 -4.21 32.21
N GLU A 400 25.86 -4.43 30.88
CA GLU A 400 26.43 -3.48 29.92
C GLU A 400 25.73 -2.12 29.96
N SER A 401 24.40 -2.08 30.12
CA SER A 401 23.66 -0.84 30.28
C SER A 401 23.92 -0.13 31.61
N GLU A 402 24.16 -0.85 32.71
CA GLU A 402 24.51 -0.26 34.01
C GLU A 402 25.92 0.36 33.98
N ASP A 403 26.87 -0.29 33.32
CA ASP A 403 28.23 0.25 33.17
C ASP A 403 28.25 1.47 32.23
N ILE A 404 27.48 1.44 31.13
CA ILE A 404 27.27 2.63 30.27
C ILE A 404 26.60 3.78 31.03
N LEU A 405 25.72 3.49 32.01
CA LEU A 405 25.13 4.52 32.87
C LEU A 405 26.14 5.09 33.87
N LYS A 406 26.94 4.25 34.53
CA LYS A 406 28.05 4.68 35.42
C LYS A 406 29.05 5.56 34.66
N ASP A 407 29.44 5.16 33.45
CA ASP A 407 30.32 5.96 32.60
C ASP A 407 29.69 7.27 32.14
N ASN A 408 28.38 7.28 31.84
CA ASN A 408 27.67 8.53 31.57
C ASN A 408 27.62 9.47 32.80
N GLU A 409 27.46 8.95 34.01
CA GLU A 409 27.50 9.76 35.24
C GLU A 409 28.92 10.23 35.58
N ASN A 410 29.93 9.39 35.38
CA ASN A 410 31.34 9.76 35.48
C ASN A 410 31.69 10.87 34.47
N LEU A 411 31.27 10.73 33.21
CA LEU A 411 31.50 11.73 32.15
C LEU A 411 30.70 13.02 32.38
N LYS A 412 29.46 12.97 32.86
CA LYS A 412 28.70 14.15 33.30
C LYS A 412 29.39 14.83 34.48
N GLY A 413 29.83 14.06 35.48
CA GLY A 413 30.59 14.54 36.63
C GLY A 413 31.97 15.11 36.26
N ALA A 414 32.55 14.68 35.14
CA ALA A 414 33.76 15.26 34.55
C ALA A 414 33.44 16.51 33.71
N LEU A 415 32.30 16.56 33.02
CA LEU A 415 31.83 17.74 32.28
C LEU A 415 31.47 18.89 33.22
N VAL A 416 30.79 18.62 34.34
CA VAL A 416 30.49 19.61 35.39
C VAL A 416 31.77 20.01 36.13
N ARG A 417 32.77 19.11 36.24
CA ARG A 417 34.13 19.44 36.70
C ARG A 417 35.03 20.09 35.64
N ARG A 418 34.56 20.34 34.41
CA ARG A 418 35.20 21.33 33.54
C ARG A 418 34.87 22.70 34.13
N GLU A 419 35.78 23.19 34.97
CA GLU A 419 35.82 24.58 35.44
C GLU A 419 35.37 25.49 34.30
N HIS A 420 34.35 26.32 34.56
CA HIS A 420 33.90 27.39 33.68
C HIS A 420 34.95 28.52 33.68
N ILE A 421 36.18 28.19 33.25
CA ILE A 421 37.27 29.15 33.01
C ILE A 421 36.79 30.06 31.89
N ARG A 422 36.17 31.17 32.28
CA ARG A 422 35.75 32.23 31.38
C ARG A 422 37.01 32.98 30.94
N GLY A 423 37.67 32.42 29.93
CA GLY A 423 38.95 32.91 29.44
C GLY A 423 38.89 34.41 29.11
N LEU A 424 40.00 35.13 29.36
CA LEU A 424 40.04 36.57 29.11
C LEU A 424 39.69 36.88 27.65
N THR A 425 38.82 37.86 27.44
CA THR A 425 38.40 38.30 26.11
C THR A 425 39.37 39.33 25.55
N ASP A 426 39.44 39.49 24.22
CA ASP A 426 40.30 40.48 23.56
C ASP A 426 40.19 41.89 24.17
N PRO A 427 38.99 42.44 24.49
CA PRO A 427 38.90 43.75 25.13
C PRO A 427 39.50 43.78 26.53
N GLN A 428 39.42 42.68 27.30
CA GLN A 428 40.05 42.59 28.62
C GLN A 428 41.57 42.50 28.51
N LEU A 429 42.09 41.69 27.60
CA LEU A 429 43.53 41.59 27.30
C LEU A 429 44.08 42.95 26.84
N GLY A 430 43.44 43.55 25.84
CA GLY A 430 43.80 44.88 25.32
C GLY A 430 43.75 45.97 26.39
N ALA A 431 42.74 45.99 27.27
CA ALA A 431 42.67 46.95 28.37
C ALA A 431 43.80 46.75 29.40
N ARG A 432 44.14 45.50 29.73
CA ARG A 432 45.22 45.16 30.68
C ARG A 432 46.59 45.54 30.13
N PHE A 433 46.89 45.19 28.88
CA PHE A 433 48.14 45.62 28.22
C PHE A 433 48.17 47.15 27.96
N LYS A 434 47.02 47.82 27.77
CA LYS A 434 46.95 49.29 27.70
C LYS A 434 47.43 49.96 28.99
N LYS A 435 47.16 49.36 30.15
CA LYS A 435 47.68 49.84 31.45
C LYS A 435 49.22 49.73 31.50
N ILE A 436 49.79 48.61 31.04
CA ILE A 436 51.25 48.43 30.96
C ILE A 436 51.88 49.44 29.98
N ALA A 437 51.34 49.57 28.76
CA ALA A 437 51.86 50.50 27.78
C ALA A 437 51.79 51.97 28.26
N GLY A 438 50.74 52.34 29.00
CA GLY A 438 50.67 53.67 29.64
C GLY A 438 51.72 53.90 30.73
N GLN A 439 52.12 52.85 31.47
CA GLN A 439 53.23 52.94 32.44
C GLN A 439 54.60 53.01 31.74
N VAL A 440 54.83 52.17 30.72
CA VAL A 440 56.03 52.25 29.86
C VAL A 440 56.13 53.64 29.22
N GLU A 441 55.02 54.18 28.70
CA GLU A 441 54.97 55.53 28.15
C GLU A 441 55.26 56.60 29.22
N HIS A 442 54.69 56.48 30.42
CA HIS A 442 54.92 57.42 31.53
C HIS A 442 56.40 57.45 31.94
N ILE A 443 57.01 56.30 32.20
CA ILE A 443 58.42 56.16 32.60
C ILE A 443 59.34 56.67 31.48
N SER A 444 59.03 56.37 30.21
CA SER A 444 59.85 56.81 29.07
C SER A 444 59.97 58.33 28.88
N ARG A 445 59.13 59.14 29.54
CA ARG A 445 59.17 60.61 29.49
C ARG A 445 60.27 61.22 30.38
N LEU A 446 61.10 60.40 31.01
CA LEU A 446 62.27 60.82 31.80
C LEU A 446 63.18 61.77 31.02
N THR A 447 63.74 62.75 31.71
CA THR A 447 64.68 63.71 31.12
C THR A 447 66.06 63.06 31.03
N TRP A 448 66.68 63.08 29.85
CA TRP A 448 68.05 62.59 29.70
C TRP A 448 69.03 63.60 30.30
N ASP A 449 69.97 63.10 31.09
CA ASP A 449 70.96 63.84 31.86
C ASP A 449 72.18 64.17 30.98
N SER A 450 72.42 65.45 30.74
CA SER A 450 73.51 65.95 29.88
C SER A 450 74.90 65.69 30.46
N GLU A 451 75.04 65.50 31.78
CA GLU A 451 76.33 65.10 32.37
C GLU A 451 76.72 63.67 31.96
N LYS A 452 75.77 62.90 31.43
CA LYS A 452 75.93 61.51 30.99
C LYS A 452 76.00 61.32 29.46
N GLU A 453 76.08 62.39 28.65
CA GLU A 453 76.05 62.27 27.18
C GLU A 453 77.10 61.29 26.62
N SER A 454 78.25 61.16 27.29
CA SER A 454 79.31 60.20 26.95
C SER A 454 78.94 58.70 27.11
N SER A 455 77.83 58.39 27.79
CA SER A 455 77.33 57.03 28.03
C SER A 455 75.96 56.74 27.41
N TRP A 456 75.33 57.76 26.81
CA TRP A 456 74.18 57.63 25.92
C TRP A 456 74.55 56.78 24.69
N PRO A 457 73.61 56.06 24.06
CA PRO A 457 73.89 55.32 22.83
C PRO A 457 74.03 56.21 21.59
N PHE A 458 73.48 57.42 21.65
CA PHE A 458 73.55 58.44 20.62
C PHE A 458 73.78 59.79 21.30
N PRO A 459 74.85 60.53 20.99
CA PRO A 459 74.99 61.93 21.36
C PRO A 459 73.82 62.78 20.82
N GLU A 460 73.55 63.93 21.43
CA GLU A 460 72.42 64.80 21.08
C GLU A 460 72.47 65.26 19.61
N HIS A 461 73.67 65.51 19.08
CA HIS A 461 73.84 65.88 17.67
C HIS A 461 73.47 64.75 16.70
N VAL A 462 73.67 63.49 17.08
CA VAL A 462 73.26 62.32 16.28
C VAL A 462 71.75 62.12 16.37
N LEU A 463 71.16 62.30 17.56
CA LEU A 463 69.70 62.28 17.73
C LEU A 463 69.00 63.37 16.90
N GLN A 464 69.60 64.55 16.80
CA GLN A 464 69.13 65.65 15.94
C GLN A 464 69.30 65.36 14.45
N GLN A 465 70.28 64.55 14.02
CA GLN A 465 70.41 64.08 12.64
C GLN A 465 69.39 62.97 12.30
N ILE A 466 69.15 62.03 13.22
CA ILE A 466 68.22 60.91 13.02
C ILE A 466 66.76 61.40 12.94
N TYR A 467 66.35 62.33 13.82
CA TYR A 467 64.98 62.86 13.81
C TYR A 467 64.93 64.36 14.16
N PRO A 468 65.26 65.26 13.20
CA PRO A 468 65.38 66.70 13.43
C PRO A 468 64.09 67.37 13.95
N GLU A 469 62.92 66.86 13.57
CA GLU A 469 61.62 67.44 13.94
C GLU A 469 61.39 67.47 15.46
N ASN A 470 61.85 66.42 16.17
CA ASN A 470 61.54 66.24 17.58
C ASN A 470 62.49 65.21 18.25
N PRO A 471 63.77 65.58 18.52
CA PRO A 471 64.73 64.69 19.18
C PRO A 471 64.27 64.25 20.59
N ARG A 472 63.43 65.04 21.28
CA ARG A 472 62.81 64.65 22.56
C ARG A 472 61.89 63.44 22.40
N LYS A 473 61.09 63.39 21.33
CA LYS A 473 60.24 62.23 21.00
C LYS A 473 61.10 61.03 20.63
N LEU A 474 62.19 61.20 19.87
CA LEU A 474 63.13 60.11 19.58
C LEU A 474 63.73 59.53 20.87
N ARG A 475 64.21 60.37 21.79
CA ARG A 475 64.70 59.96 23.12
C ARG A 475 63.66 59.16 23.91
N GLN A 476 62.40 59.61 23.92
CA GLN A 476 61.29 58.86 24.54
C GLN A 476 61.09 57.48 23.87
N GLN A 477 61.10 57.41 22.54
CA GLN A 477 60.91 56.16 21.78
C GLN A 477 62.05 55.16 21.98
N ILE A 478 63.30 55.62 22.15
CA ILE A 478 64.47 54.77 22.47
C ILE A 478 64.28 54.10 23.85
N VAL A 479 63.79 54.84 24.85
CA VAL A 479 63.48 54.29 26.18
C VAL A 479 62.31 53.31 26.12
N GLN A 480 61.23 53.62 25.36
CA GLN A 480 60.10 52.70 25.19
C GLN A 480 60.52 51.38 24.54
N ASN A 481 61.32 51.46 23.48
CA ASN A 481 61.85 50.29 22.80
C ASN A 481 62.69 49.42 23.75
N THR A 482 63.63 50.02 24.48
CA THR A 482 64.43 49.34 25.52
C THR A 482 63.56 48.66 26.56
N LEU A 483 62.57 49.38 27.12
CA LEU A 483 61.65 48.83 28.11
C LEU A 483 60.89 47.61 27.57
N TRP A 484 60.42 47.67 26.31
CA TRP A 484 59.76 46.52 25.69
C TRP A 484 60.71 45.36 25.39
N GLN A 485 61.97 45.61 25.04
CA GLN A 485 62.98 44.55 24.84
C GLN A 485 63.27 43.82 26.15
N ILE A 486 63.63 44.53 27.23
CA ILE A 486 63.94 43.90 28.52
C ILE A 486 62.70 43.17 29.08
N LEU A 487 61.51 43.79 29.02
CA LEU A 487 60.27 43.12 29.45
C LEU A 487 59.94 41.90 28.58
N PHE A 488 60.22 41.92 27.27
CA PHE A 488 60.07 40.76 26.41
C PHE A 488 61.05 39.66 26.80
N GLU A 489 62.36 39.92 26.74
CA GLU A 489 63.40 38.94 27.04
C GLU A 489 63.23 38.29 28.43
N ARG A 490 62.86 39.08 29.44
CA ARG A 490 62.78 38.64 30.84
C ARG A 490 61.41 38.14 31.30
N ILE A 491 60.30 38.59 30.69
CA ILE A 491 58.93 38.22 31.10
C ILE A 491 58.20 37.55 29.95
N PHE A 492 58.00 38.25 28.82
CA PHE A 492 57.04 37.83 27.79
C PHE A 492 57.60 36.82 26.75
N SER A 493 58.89 36.47 26.81
CA SER A 493 59.56 35.60 25.83
C SER A 493 59.20 34.12 25.95
N THR A 494 58.81 33.65 27.14
CA THR A 494 58.29 32.28 27.39
C THR A 494 57.22 32.33 28.49
N PRO A 495 56.39 31.28 28.67
CA PRO A 495 55.37 31.26 29.72
C PRO A 495 55.94 31.31 31.15
N PHE A 496 57.17 30.84 31.34
CA PHE A 496 57.75 30.67 32.67
C PHE A 496 58.89 31.65 32.97
N LYS A 497 59.40 32.40 31.98
CA LYS A 497 60.55 33.34 32.11
C LYS A 497 60.51 34.22 33.36
N VAL A 498 59.31 34.72 33.65
CA VAL A 498 59.01 35.58 34.80
C VAL A 498 59.46 35.00 36.15
N VAL A 499 59.53 33.67 36.28
CA VAL A 499 60.00 32.95 37.48
C VAL A 499 61.54 32.72 37.46
N GLY A 500 62.26 33.46 36.63
CA GLY A 500 63.73 33.52 36.63
C GLY A 500 64.40 32.18 36.36
N THR A 501 65.31 31.77 37.24
CA THR A 501 66.07 30.51 37.12
C THR A 501 65.19 29.27 37.21
N GLN A 502 64.16 29.26 38.07
CA GLN A 502 63.16 28.20 38.08
C GLN A 502 62.31 28.22 36.80
N GLY A 503 61.99 29.41 36.29
CA GLY A 503 61.33 29.60 35.01
C GLY A 503 62.06 28.92 33.87
N LYS A 504 63.37 29.16 33.75
CA LYS A 504 64.25 28.55 32.74
C LYS A 504 64.21 27.02 32.78
N HIS A 505 64.20 26.39 33.96
CA HIS A 505 64.11 24.93 34.05
C HIS A 505 62.75 24.36 33.64
N LEU A 506 61.66 25.11 33.86
CA LEU A 506 60.33 24.74 33.37
C LEU A 506 60.22 24.92 31.85
N ASP A 507 60.86 25.96 31.28
CA ASP A 507 61.02 26.09 29.83
C ASP A 507 61.84 24.92 29.24
N GLU A 508 62.96 24.55 29.88
CA GLU A 508 63.82 23.41 29.49
C GLU A 508 63.16 22.03 29.64
N GLU A 509 62.13 21.92 30.48
CA GLU A 509 61.28 20.71 30.60
C GLU A 509 60.21 20.72 29.50
N TRP A 510 59.46 21.81 29.37
CA TRP A 510 58.36 21.95 28.42
C TRP A 510 58.81 21.89 26.96
N MET A 511 59.94 22.52 26.62
CA MET A 511 60.56 22.40 25.29
C MET A 511 61.04 20.97 25.01
N ARG A 512 61.53 20.24 26.02
CA ARG A 512 62.01 18.86 25.85
C ARG A 512 60.85 17.87 25.69
N GLU A 513 59.74 18.12 26.37
CA GLU A 513 58.53 17.29 26.34
C GLU A 513 57.74 17.48 25.03
N PHE A 514 57.75 18.68 24.42
CA PHE A 514 56.87 19.01 23.29
C PHE A 514 57.56 19.53 22.01
N CYS A 515 58.88 19.79 21.99
CA CYS A 515 59.61 20.14 20.77
C CYS A 515 60.47 19.00 20.18
N ALA A 516 60.49 17.81 20.79
CA ALA A 516 61.42 16.75 20.43
C ALA A 516 61.39 16.35 18.93
N ASP A 517 60.21 16.37 18.32
CA ASP A 517 59.99 16.02 16.91
C ASP A 517 60.12 17.21 15.93
N PHE A 518 60.36 18.42 16.44
CA PHE A 518 60.32 19.65 15.64
C PHE A 518 61.74 20.15 15.31
N PRO A 519 62.06 20.41 14.03
CA PRO A 519 63.39 20.85 13.64
C PRO A 519 63.70 22.22 14.28
N SER A 520 64.92 22.38 14.79
CA SER A 520 65.39 23.55 15.54
C SER A 520 65.44 24.87 14.74
N SER A 521 64.94 24.86 13.51
CA SER A 521 64.76 26.01 12.62
C SER A 521 63.48 26.82 12.90
N ILE A 522 62.59 26.36 13.79
CA ILE A 522 61.46 27.19 14.27
C ILE A 522 62.04 28.24 15.22
N SER A 523 62.33 29.43 14.68
CA SER A 523 62.95 30.56 15.39
C SER A 523 62.04 31.22 16.45
N GLU A 524 60.78 30.81 16.52
CA GLU A 524 59.80 31.22 17.53
C GLU A 524 59.75 30.14 18.61
N GLY A 525 60.66 30.24 19.59
CA GLY A 525 61.06 29.14 20.48
C GLY A 525 60.06 28.71 21.56
N TRP A 526 58.81 28.43 21.19
CA TRP A 526 57.81 27.72 21.99
C TRP A 526 57.46 26.40 21.29
N PRO A 527 57.01 25.34 22.00
CA PRO A 527 56.49 24.15 21.35
C PRO A 527 55.20 24.46 20.58
N PRO A 528 54.78 23.60 19.64
CA PRO A 528 53.46 23.75 19.01
C PRO A 528 52.34 23.79 20.06
N ALA A 529 51.24 24.47 19.74
CA ALA A 529 50.08 24.57 20.62
C ALA A 529 49.20 23.30 20.55
N THR A 530 49.76 22.14 20.90
CA THR A 530 48.98 20.91 21.10
C THR A 530 48.16 21.00 22.40
N PRO A 531 47.00 20.35 22.52
CA PRO A 531 46.21 20.34 23.77
C PRO A 531 47.01 19.93 25.02
N GLU A 532 47.98 19.02 24.86
CA GLU A 532 48.84 18.48 25.92
C GLU A 532 49.89 19.51 26.37
N SER A 533 50.63 20.08 25.41
CA SER A 533 51.56 21.21 25.61
C SER A 533 50.88 22.41 26.29
N GLU A 534 49.70 22.80 25.79
CA GLU A 534 48.93 23.90 26.35
C GLU A 534 48.38 23.58 27.75
N LYS A 535 48.00 22.32 28.01
CA LYS A 535 47.64 21.85 29.36
C LYS A 535 48.81 21.97 30.34
N LYS A 536 49.99 21.44 29.98
CA LYS A 536 51.20 21.57 30.81
C LYS A 536 51.55 23.03 31.06
N ARG A 537 51.42 23.88 30.04
CA ARG A 537 51.59 25.35 30.12
C ARG A 537 50.64 25.99 31.12
N TYR A 538 49.31 25.87 30.91
CA TYR A 538 48.35 26.59 31.74
C TYR A 538 48.24 26.03 33.16
N GLU A 539 48.37 24.71 33.39
CA GLU A 539 48.34 24.13 34.74
C GLU A 539 49.59 24.48 35.56
N THR A 540 50.72 24.75 34.89
CA THR A 540 51.95 25.20 35.56
C THR A 540 51.87 26.69 35.86
N ALA A 541 51.44 27.52 34.91
CA ALA A 541 51.23 28.95 35.12
C ALA A 541 50.16 29.25 36.19
N LYS A 542 49.05 28.49 36.21
CA LYS A 542 47.98 28.60 37.22
C LYS A 542 48.54 28.48 38.65
N LYS A 543 49.45 27.53 38.91
CA LYS A 543 50.08 27.34 40.23
C LYS A 543 50.95 28.53 40.68
N PHE A 544 51.63 29.21 39.75
CA PHE A 544 52.39 30.42 40.08
C PHE A 544 51.49 31.64 40.27
N LEU A 545 50.40 31.74 39.49
CA LEU A 545 49.39 32.77 39.66
C LEU A 545 48.65 32.62 41.00
N GLU A 546 48.25 31.40 41.37
CA GLU A 546 47.64 31.07 42.66
C GLU A 546 48.59 31.40 43.81
N ALA A 547 49.88 31.04 43.69
CA ALA A 547 50.88 31.39 44.70
C ALA A 547 51.09 32.91 44.85
N PHE A 548 51.05 33.67 43.76
CA PHE A 548 51.13 35.13 43.76
C PHE A 548 49.85 35.80 44.32
N GLN A 549 48.69 35.12 44.27
CA GLN A 549 47.40 35.65 44.73
C GLN A 549 47.02 35.20 46.16
N ALA A 550 47.62 34.14 46.70
CA ALA A 550 47.21 33.53 47.97
C ALA A 550 47.45 34.40 49.23
N GLY A 551 48.34 35.39 49.14
CA GLY A 551 48.62 36.34 50.23
C GLY A 551 49.08 35.65 51.52
N GLU A 552 48.57 36.12 52.66
CA GLU A 552 48.95 35.61 54.00
C GLU A 552 48.53 34.15 54.26
N ASN A 553 47.55 33.63 53.50
CA ASN A 553 47.04 32.25 53.64
C ASN A 553 47.77 31.24 52.72
N ALA A 554 48.87 31.63 52.08
CA ALA A 554 49.63 30.79 51.17
C ALA A 554 50.24 29.55 51.85
N SER A 555 50.28 28.41 51.14
CA SER A 555 51.01 27.23 51.64
C SER A 555 52.52 27.49 51.65
N GLN A 556 53.29 26.68 52.40
CA GLN A 556 54.76 26.80 52.38
C GLN A 556 55.37 26.65 50.98
N GLN A 557 54.75 25.87 50.08
CA GLN A 557 55.19 25.78 48.69
C GLN A 557 54.90 27.06 47.91
N ASP A 558 53.77 27.71 48.19
CA ASP A 558 53.32 28.92 47.50
C ASP A 558 54.10 30.15 47.96
N ILE A 559 54.40 30.24 49.27
CA ILE A 559 55.36 31.23 49.80
C ILE A 559 56.73 31.07 49.11
N ALA A 560 57.21 29.83 48.92
CA ALA A 560 58.47 29.57 48.23
C ALA A 560 58.43 29.88 46.71
N ARG A 561 57.28 29.67 46.04
CA ARG A 561 57.04 30.07 44.65
C ARG A 561 57.02 31.59 44.50
N ASN A 562 56.23 32.27 45.35
CA ASN A 562 56.09 33.73 45.31
C ASN A 562 57.41 34.43 45.62
N LYS A 563 58.16 33.97 46.63
CA LYS A 563 59.49 34.54 46.94
C LYS A 563 60.45 34.51 45.74
N ARG A 564 60.53 33.39 45.02
CA ARG A 564 61.39 33.27 43.81
C ARG A 564 60.92 34.15 42.66
N LEU A 565 59.61 34.33 42.54
CA LEU A 565 58.99 35.25 41.59
C LEU A 565 59.30 36.71 41.96
N GLU A 566 59.22 37.10 43.24
CA GLU A 566 59.60 38.43 43.72
C GLU A 566 61.10 38.72 43.56
N GLU A 567 61.97 37.74 43.84
CA GLU A 567 63.41 37.82 43.57
C GLU A 567 63.70 38.05 42.09
N SER A 568 63.04 37.30 41.20
CA SER A 568 63.11 37.49 39.75
C SER A 568 62.63 38.89 39.31
N LEU A 569 61.47 39.33 39.81
CA LEU A 569 60.88 40.63 39.49
C LEU A 569 61.73 41.81 40.01
N MET A 570 62.45 41.66 41.12
CA MET A 570 63.45 42.65 41.56
C MET A 570 64.63 42.73 40.58
N LEU A 571 65.23 41.60 40.19
CA LEU A 571 66.34 41.58 39.24
C LEU A 571 65.97 42.21 37.89
N ILE A 572 64.75 41.96 37.39
CA ILE A 572 64.24 42.57 36.15
C ILE A 572 64.03 44.09 36.32
N SER A 573 63.60 44.55 37.50
CA SER A 573 63.52 45.97 37.82
C SER A 573 64.91 46.62 37.92
N GLU A 574 65.92 45.89 38.41
CA GLU A 574 67.31 46.33 38.49
C GLU A 574 67.98 46.40 37.12
N ASP A 575 67.73 45.44 36.22
CA ASP A 575 68.17 45.47 34.81
C ASP A 575 67.67 46.75 34.12
N ILE A 576 66.35 47.02 34.22
CA ILE A 576 65.72 48.20 33.62
C ILE A 576 66.27 49.49 34.25
N ALA A 577 66.43 49.53 35.58
CA ALA A 577 67.04 50.67 36.25
C ALA A 577 68.51 50.85 35.80
N GLY A 578 69.26 49.78 35.57
CA GLY A 578 70.62 49.81 35.01
C GLY A 578 70.68 50.44 33.62
N ALA A 579 69.79 50.02 32.72
CA ALA A 579 69.67 50.60 31.37
C ALA A 579 69.35 52.11 31.43
N ILE A 580 68.42 52.53 32.30
CA ILE A 580 68.07 53.95 32.46
C ILE A 580 69.20 54.75 33.14
N ARG A 581 69.95 54.17 34.09
CA ARG A 581 71.07 54.85 34.78
C ARG A 581 72.20 55.30 33.84
N ARG A 582 72.27 54.78 32.60
CA ARG A 582 73.18 55.25 31.53
C ARG A 582 72.77 56.59 30.91
N ILE A 583 71.49 56.95 30.94
CA ILE A 583 70.96 58.16 30.27
C ILE A 583 70.38 59.18 31.25
N SER A 584 70.11 58.80 32.50
CA SER A 584 69.52 59.66 33.52
C SER A 584 70.02 59.29 34.92
N SER A 585 69.86 60.16 35.91
CA SER A 585 69.73 59.71 37.30
C SER A 585 68.42 58.90 37.45
N VAL A 586 68.39 57.96 38.39
CA VAL A 586 67.16 57.20 38.70
C VAL A 586 66.86 57.42 40.17
N GLU A 587 65.80 58.17 40.44
CA GLU A 587 65.35 58.44 41.80
C GLU A 587 64.58 57.27 42.39
N ALA A 588 64.56 57.17 43.73
CA ALA A 588 63.78 56.18 44.47
C ALA A 588 62.25 56.27 44.23
N HIS A 589 61.72 57.27 43.52
CA HIS A 589 60.34 57.28 43.01
C HIS A 589 60.22 56.52 41.68
N ILE A 590 61.22 56.64 40.79
CA ILE A 590 61.29 55.91 39.52
C ILE A 590 61.55 54.43 39.79
N GLU A 591 62.45 54.08 40.73
CA GLU A 591 62.73 52.67 41.08
C GLU A 591 61.49 51.92 41.58
N ARG A 592 60.61 52.60 42.34
CA ARG A 592 59.30 52.04 42.72
C ARG A 592 58.35 51.89 41.53
N ASN A 593 58.25 52.90 40.68
CA ASN A 593 57.44 52.82 39.45
C ASN A 593 57.91 51.70 38.51
N LEU A 594 59.22 51.43 38.45
CA LEU A 594 59.81 50.31 37.70
C LEU A 594 59.42 48.96 38.32
N LEU A 595 59.54 48.81 39.64
CA LEU A 595 59.16 47.58 40.33
C LEU A 595 57.65 47.30 40.20
N ASP A 596 56.82 48.33 40.28
CA ASP A 596 55.36 48.22 40.12
C ASP A 596 54.97 47.91 38.66
N LEU A 597 55.67 48.48 37.66
CA LEU A 597 55.54 48.10 36.25
C LEU A 597 55.90 46.63 36.05
N VAL A 598 57.05 46.18 36.58
CA VAL A 598 57.54 44.81 36.42
C VAL A 598 56.62 43.81 37.11
N LYS A 599 56.16 44.10 38.35
CA LYS A 599 55.13 43.30 39.04
C LYS A 599 53.82 43.22 38.25
N LEU A 600 53.34 44.34 37.69
CA LEU A 600 52.14 44.37 36.84
C LEU A 600 52.31 43.53 35.56
N CYS A 601 53.50 43.57 34.94
CA CYS A 601 53.83 42.74 33.79
C CYS A 601 53.84 41.25 34.15
N GLY A 602 54.52 40.87 35.23
CA GLY A 602 54.62 39.49 35.68
C GLY A 602 53.29 38.89 36.11
N GLN A 603 52.49 39.64 36.88
CA GLN A 603 51.13 39.23 37.25
C GLN A 603 50.24 39.04 36.02
N LEU A 604 50.23 40.00 35.09
CA LEU A 604 49.45 39.87 33.87
C LEU A 604 49.92 38.69 33.03
N TRP A 605 51.23 38.45 32.93
CA TRP A 605 51.76 37.37 32.12
C TRP A 605 51.42 35.99 32.69
N LEU A 606 51.47 35.81 34.02
CA LEU A 606 50.99 34.58 34.66
C LEU A 606 49.48 34.39 34.48
N GLU A 607 48.68 35.46 34.53
CA GLU A 607 47.24 35.38 34.28
C GLU A 607 46.91 35.08 32.82
N VAL A 608 47.67 35.62 31.87
CA VAL A 608 47.59 35.28 30.44
C VAL A 608 48.06 33.85 30.20
N CYS A 609 49.10 33.39 30.90
CA CYS A 609 49.61 32.03 30.77
C CYS A 609 48.72 30.99 31.44
N SER A 610 47.90 31.32 32.44
CA SER A 610 46.92 30.40 33.01
C SER A 610 45.65 30.21 32.15
N GLN A 611 45.56 30.87 30.99
CA GLN A 611 44.46 30.69 30.03
C GLN A 611 44.68 29.44 29.16
N ARG A 612 43.58 28.78 28.74
CA ARG A 612 43.61 27.57 27.89
C ARG A 612 44.03 27.83 26.43
N TYR A 613 44.11 29.09 26.02
CA TYR A 613 44.68 29.52 24.74
C TYR A 613 46.04 30.17 24.99
N ARG A 614 46.86 30.23 23.95
CA ARG A 614 48.18 30.86 23.97
C ARG A 614 48.08 32.34 23.59
N VAL A 615 48.92 33.17 24.19
CA VAL A 615 49.17 34.54 23.71
C VAL A 615 50.67 34.74 23.55
N ASN A 616 51.08 35.19 22.37
CA ASN A 616 52.45 35.53 22.03
C ASN A 616 52.59 37.06 22.03
N MET A 617 53.66 37.57 22.66
CA MET A 617 54.11 38.93 22.39
C MET A 617 55.08 38.90 21.21
N VAL A 618 54.84 39.73 20.19
CA VAL A 618 55.65 39.76 18.97
C VAL A 618 56.33 41.12 18.85
N LEU A 619 57.67 41.08 18.87
CA LEU A 619 58.55 42.18 18.52
C LEU A 619 59.06 42.00 17.08
N PRO A 620 59.44 43.07 16.35
CA PRO A 620 60.19 42.94 15.11
C PRO A 620 61.57 42.32 15.39
N THR A 621 61.97 41.32 14.60
CA THR A 621 63.26 40.62 14.73
C THR A 621 64.48 41.50 14.50
N ASP A 622 64.28 42.68 13.90
CA ASP A 622 65.27 43.71 13.59
C ASP A 622 65.25 44.89 14.58
N ALA A 623 64.45 44.83 15.65
CA ALA A 623 64.54 45.78 16.76
C ALA A 623 65.56 45.28 17.81
N GLN A 624 66.46 46.16 18.25
CA GLN A 624 67.51 45.87 19.24
C GLN A 624 67.27 46.63 20.55
N ASP A 625 67.89 46.19 21.66
CA ASP A 625 68.00 47.03 22.87
C ASP A 625 69.10 48.08 22.66
N LEU A 626 68.70 49.35 22.62
CA LEU A 626 69.59 50.48 22.33
C LEU A 626 70.25 51.09 23.57
N LEU A 627 69.79 50.79 24.78
CA LEU A 627 70.45 51.26 26.01
C LEU A 627 71.40 50.20 26.59
N ILE A 628 71.38 48.97 26.09
CA ILE A 628 72.31 47.91 26.49
C ILE A 628 73.32 47.60 25.36
N ALA A 629 72.87 47.30 24.14
CA ALA A 629 73.76 46.84 23.08
C ALA A 629 74.66 47.97 22.50
N PRO A 630 75.88 47.64 22.03
CA PRO A 630 76.64 48.56 21.17
C PRO A 630 75.94 48.71 19.83
N PHE A 631 75.75 49.95 19.36
CA PHE A 631 74.98 50.23 18.16
C PHE A 631 75.83 50.16 16.87
N GLU A 632 75.61 49.14 16.04
CA GLU A 632 76.40 48.85 14.84
C GLU A 632 75.94 49.62 13.57
N GLY A 633 75.80 50.94 13.68
CA GLY A 633 75.77 51.84 12.52
C GLY A 633 74.41 52.48 12.17
N ILE A 634 74.46 53.75 11.78
CA ILE A 634 73.34 54.72 11.73
C ILE A 634 72.41 54.53 10.50
N GLY A 635 72.31 53.33 9.93
CA GLY A 635 71.56 53.10 8.70
C GLY A 635 70.04 53.13 8.87
N LYS A 636 69.51 52.35 9.83
CA LYS A 636 68.07 52.21 10.08
C LYS A 636 67.80 51.91 11.55
N LEU A 637 67.05 52.77 12.22
CA LEU A 637 66.69 52.64 13.62
C LEU A 637 65.22 52.20 13.75
N LYS A 638 64.98 50.99 14.25
CA LYS A 638 63.63 50.45 14.44
C LYS A 638 63.26 50.38 15.92
N LEU A 639 62.21 51.10 16.29
CA LEU A 639 61.78 51.30 17.67
C LEU A 639 60.40 50.71 17.90
N VAL A 640 60.30 49.78 18.86
CA VAL A 640 59.01 49.29 19.35
C VAL A 640 58.39 50.33 20.28
N ILE A 641 57.27 50.91 19.85
CA ILE A 641 56.46 51.83 20.66
C ILE A 641 55.45 51.03 21.48
N LYS A 642 54.89 49.98 20.86
CA LYS A 642 53.94 49.06 21.46
C LYS A 642 54.05 47.70 20.75
N PRO A 643 54.27 46.59 21.45
CA PRO A 643 54.38 45.26 20.84
C PRO A 643 53.06 44.84 20.18
N GLU A 644 53.13 43.93 19.22
CA GLU A 644 51.95 43.19 18.76
C GLU A 644 51.63 42.06 19.75
N LEU A 645 50.34 41.76 19.92
CA LEU A 645 49.90 40.58 20.66
C LEU A 645 49.09 39.70 19.72
N ARG A 646 49.46 38.43 19.68
CA ARG A 646 48.74 37.41 18.92
C ARG A 646 48.22 36.33 19.85
N ARG A 647 47.04 35.80 19.57
CA ARG A 647 46.44 34.67 20.27
C ARG A 647 46.49 33.45 19.36
N THR A 648 46.88 32.30 19.90
CA THR A 648 46.72 31.00 19.23
C THR A 648 45.58 30.23 19.90
N GLY A 649 44.56 29.89 19.12
CA GLY A 649 43.28 29.35 19.62
C GLY A 649 42.26 30.41 20.04
N ASN A 650 41.05 29.97 20.36
CA ASN A 650 39.93 30.82 20.79
C ASN A 650 39.80 30.88 22.33
N SER A 651 38.90 31.71 22.86
CA SER A 651 38.77 31.96 24.31
C SER A 651 38.41 30.73 25.18
N GLN A 652 38.05 29.59 24.56
CA GLN A 652 37.78 28.32 25.26
C GLN A 652 39.00 27.37 25.27
N GLY A 653 40.06 27.67 24.54
CA GLY A 653 41.20 26.77 24.29
C GLY A 653 40.96 25.78 23.14
N LEU A 654 40.08 26.11 22.19
CA LEU A 654 39.87 25.35 20.95
C LEU A 654 40.58 26.06 19.78
N GLU A 655 40.62 25.45 18.59
CA GLU A 655 41.24 26.02 17.38
C GLU A 655 42.74 26.39 17.53
N LEU A 656 43.50 25.64 18.35
CA LEU A 656 44.92 25.93 18.66
C LEU A 656 45.88 25.91 17.45
N SER A 657 45.40 25.60 16.24
CA SER A 657 46.14 25.76 14.98
C SER A 657 45.99 27.16 14.33
N LYS A 658 45.15 28.03 14.88
CA LYS A 658 44.80 29.34 14.32
C LYS A 658 45.42 30.47 15.14
N GLU A 659 46.27 31.28 14.51
CA GLU A 659 46.79 32.51 15.10
C GLU A 659 45.98 33.74 14.65
N GLU A 660 45.65 34.64 15.57
CA GLU A 660 44.90 35.88 15.35
C GLU A 660 45.56 37.05 16.09
N VAL A 661 45.65 38.24 15.49
CA VAL A 661 46.07 39.46 16.23
C VAL A 661 44.93 39.87 17.17
N ILE A 662 45.25 40.11 18.45
CA ILE A 662 44.25 40.45 19.48
C ILE A 662 43.50 41.74 19.09
N SER A 663 42.17 41.70 19.12
CA SER A 663 41.34 42.81 18.71
C SER A 663 41.59 44.06 19.57
N GLY A 664 41.88 45.19 18.91
CA GLY A 664 42.31 46.44 19.56
C GLY A 664 43.81 46.52 19.90
N TRP A 665 44.59 45.45 19.72
CA TRP A 665 46.02 45.40 20.03
C TRP A 665 46.93 45.00 18.84
N LYS A 666 46.78 45.70 17.71
CA LYS A 666 47.80 45.68 16.65
C LYS A 666 49.07 46.38 17.11
N GLY A 667 50.25 45.84 16.79
CA GLY A 667 51.54 46.44 17.16
C GLY A 667 51.81 47.81 16.52
N VAL A 668 52.71 48.59 17.13
CA VAL A 668 53.19 49.88 16.61
C VAL A 668 54.71 49.93 16.77
N HIS A 669 55.40 49.95 15.63
CA HIS A 669 56.82 50.25 15.52
C HIS A 669 57.01 51.53 14.71
N VAL A 670 58.14 52.20 14.91
CA VAL A 670 58.58 53.35 14.11
C VAL A 670 59.95 53.02 13.52
N GLU A 671 60.12 53.29 12.23
CA GLU A 671 61.40 53.14 11.53
C GLU A 671 61.91 54.54 11.17
N HIS A 672 63.04 54.93 11.76
CA HIS A 672 63.77 56.14 11.36
C HIS A 672 64.93 55.72 10.45
N THR A 673 65.08 56.37 9.31
CA THR A 673 66.19 56.12 8.36
C THR A 673 66.99 57.39 8.20
N THR A 674 68.31 57.29 8.29
CA THR A 674 69.20 58.45 8.21
C THR A 674 69.80 58.51 6.82
N ASN A 675 69.47 59.58 6.07
CA ASN A 675 70.08 59.86 4.78
C ASN A 675 71.46 60.48 5.03
N ILE A 676 72.50 59.63 4.96
CA ILE A 676 73.92 59.98 5.12
C ILE A 676 74.57 60.11 3.73
#